data_AF-A0A950MZ23-F1
#
_entry.id   AF-A0A950MZ23-F1
#
_cell.length_a   1.000
_cell.length_b   1.000
_cell.length_c   1.000
_cell.angle_alpha   90.00
_cell.angle_beta   90.00
_cell.angle_gamma   90.00
#
_symmetry.space_group_name_H-M   'P 1'
#
loop_
_entity.id
_entity.type
_entity.pdbx_description
1 polymer ?
#
loop_
_entity_poly.entity_id
_entity_poly.type
_entity_poly.pdbx_seq_one_letter_code
_entity_poly.pdbx_strand_id
1 'polypeptide(L)'
;MTTYRVGLDIGGTFTDFVLYDGERRRISLHKCLTTPDDPSLAALAGLGELAAQAGIAIGDIGEIIHGTTLVTNAIIERRGAKVGLLTTQGFRDVLEMGTEQRYDIYDLFLKFPDPLVPRRRRIEIPERMDARGRVVTPLDPEAVRAAARRLVDDGVEAIAVCFLHAYRNPAHECAAAELLRREFPHLAASLSCEVMAELREYPRAVTTCANAYVQPLMASYLARFERELAARGFQGRLNLMHSGGGLISPSAARDFPIRLIESGPAGGGLATALFGVRAGQNDVLAFDMGGTTAKSCLVEGGRIEVAAMMEAARVHRFKRGSGLPIKVPVIDMIETGAGGGSIAEIDEVGLLRVGPRSAGADPGPACYGRGGSEPTVTDANLVLGYYDPAFFLGGRMALDRRAALKAVTRIGETLGLSGVETAWGIHKVVTESMAAAARIHVVEKGKDPRRYALVGFGGAGPAHAAGVARILGIGEVIVPPASGAASCLGFLAAPLSFEHARSHPVRLAPGFDAATLNHILAELEQDGRALLAEAGVAPADMTIERSADMRLVGQMHEINVPLPAGAIDESSLDAVRAAFADVYAQRYTAVYAGAAIEAITFRVRVVGPPPPLDLDHAEAPAPVQTKQKGVRQAWFGDCFVEAAVYERYALEPGDRIEGPAIVEEREATTVVPPGDRLTVDAHLNLHIAVAVAAPALARITAETPLAHAMRRIEADPIALEIMWSRLVTVVDEMWLTVCRTAFSLIISEAQDFACELLDANGETLVHSPRAMPVFNLCLPRTVKALLAKYPPETLRPGDVLVTNDPWLCAGHLFDIAVLSPVFVDDRLVGLVGTVGHVSDIGGTRDSLKAREIYEEGLQIPPMMLYRSGAPNEDLFEIIRENVRNPAQVLGDVHSFVAANAVGAERLTAFMHEYGIHDLEALAAVLQGRAETAMREAIRALPNGTYSNEVWNNPLGTPLRYPLKLTVAG
;
A
#
# COMPACT_ATOMS: atom_id res chain seq x y z
N MET A 1 -32.56 -20.45 16.95
CA MET A 1 -31.45 -19.47 16.95
C MET A 1 -30.36 -20.08 16.10
N THR A 2 -29.83 -19.34 15.14
CA THR A 2 -29.00 -19.85 14.04
C THR A 2 -27.66 -20.38 14.53
N THR A 3 -27.55 -21.71 14.64
CA THR A 3 -26.40 -22.41 15.19
C THR A 3 -25.19 -22.42 14.25
N TYR A 4 -25.38 -22.26 12.93
CA TYR A 4 -24.33 -22.40 11.93
C TYR A 4 -24.08 -21.12 11.12
N ARG A 5 -22.81 -20.68 11.09
CA ARG A 5 -22.34 -19.56 10.27
C ARG A 5 -21.23 -20.04 9.34
N VAL A 6 -21.26 -19.61 8.08
CA VAL A 6 -20.24 -19.98 7.08
C VAL A 6 -19.55 -18.75 6.52
N GLY A 7 -18.21 -18.76 6.52
CA GLY A 7 -17.41 -17.85 5.71
C GLY A 7 -16.91 -18.59 4.48
N LEU A 8 -16.99 -17.97 3.30
CA LEU A 8 -16.45 -18.53 2.06
C LEU A 8 -15.70 -17.46 1.26
N ASP A 9 -14.47 -17.77 0.86
CA ASP A 9 -13.61 -16.88 0.07
C ASP A 9 -13.23 -17.54 -1.25
N ILE A 10 -13.57 -16.87 -2.35
CA ILE A 10 -13.20 -17.30 -3.69
C ILE A 10 -11.88 -16.65 -4.09
N GLY A 11 -10.79 -17.36 -3.83
CA GLY A 11 -9.44 -16.99 -4.25
C GLY A 11 -9.11 -17.43 -5.69
N GLY A 12 -7.93 -17.03 -6.18
CA GLY A 12 -7.48 -17.35 -7.55
C GLY A 12 -7.11 -18.82 -7.78
N THR A 13 -6.58 -19.50 -6.76
CA THR A 13 -6.15 -20.91 -6.87
C THR A 13 -7.09 -21.87 -6.12
N PHE A 14 -7.52 -21.47 -4.93
CA PHE A 14 -8.38 -22.26 -4.07
C PHE A 14 -9.59 -21.44 -3.62
N THR A 15 -10.68 -22.15 -3.37
CA THR A 15 -11.85 -21.62 -2.65
C THR A 15 -11.82 -22.17 -1.24
N ASP A 16 -11.82 -21.26 -0.26
CA ASP A 16 -11.68 -21.56 1.15
C ASP A 16 -13.02 -21.43 1.86
N PHE A 17 -13.29 -22.31 2.83
CA PHE A 17 -14.51 -22.32 3.60
C PHE A 17 -14.24 -22.53 5.08
N VAL A 18 -14.99 -21.84 5.92
CA VAL A 18 -15.06 -22.04 7.36
C VAL A 18 -16.52 -22.18 7.79
N LEU A 19 -16.82 -23.21 8.56
CA LEU A 19 -18.11 -23.39 9.24
C LEU A 19 -17.87 -23.23 10.74
N TYR A 20 -18.64 -22.35 11.37
CA TYR A 20 -18.72 -22.22 12.82
C TYR A 20 -20.04 -22.78 13.33
N ASP A 21 -19.95 -23.81 14.17
CA ASP A 21 -21.04 -24.36 14.98
C ASP A 21 -21.04 -23.63 16.33
N GLY A 22 -21.98 -22.72 16.54
CA GLY A 22 -22.09 -21.91 17.75
C GLY A 22 -22.58 -22.67 18.99
N GLU A 23 -23.24 -23.82 18.83
CA GLU A 23 -23.65 -24.68 19.95
C GLU A 23 -22.46 -25.51 20.45
N ARG A 24 -21.72 -26.12 19.52
CA ARG A 24 -20.54 -26.94 19.85
C ARG A 24 -19.24 -26.15 19.96
N ARG A 25 -19.26 -24.86 19.61
CA ARG A 25 -18.09 -23.96 19.51
C ARG A 25 -16.99 -24.55 18.62
N ARG A 26 -17.40 -25.17 17.50
CA ARG A 26 -16.50 -25.95 16.64
C ARG A 26 -16.31 -25.27 15.30
N ILE A 27 -15.06 -25.20 14.84
CA ILE A 27 -14.72 -24.78 13.49
C ILE A 27 -14.50 -26.02 12.62
N SER A 28 -15.10 -26.03 11.43
CA SER A 28 -14.79 -27.00 10.37
C SER A 28 -14.27 -26.25 9.15
N LEU A 29 -13.17 -26.72 8.57
CA LEU A 29 -12.52 -26.11 7.42
C LEU A 29 -12.73 -26.99 6.20
N HIS A 30 -12.88 -26.37 5.04
CA HIS A 30 -12.84 -27.07 3.76
C HIS A 30 -12.14 -26.22 2.73
N LYS A 31 -11.46 -26.87 1.78
CA LYS A 31 -10.70 -26.23 0.71
C LYS A 31 -10.85 -27.04 -0.56
N CYS A 32 -11.21 -26.37 -1.65
CA CYS A 32 -11.28 -26.99 -2.97
C CYS A 32 -10.62 -26.09 -4.02
N LEU A 33 -10.40 -26.63 -5.23
CA LEU A 33 -9.86 -25.85 -6.34
C LEU A 33 -10.93 -24.89 -6.85
N THR A 34 -10.53 -23.64 -7.15
CA THR A 34 -11.42 -22.68 -7.79
C THR A 34 -11.70 -23.12 -9.23
N THR A 35 -12.94 -22.94 -9.70
CA THR A 35 -13.33 -23.12 -11.10
C THR A 35 -13.27 -21.77 -11.82
N PRO A 36 -12.23 -21.45 -12.61
CA PRO A 36 -12.00 -20.08 -13.10
C PRO A 36 -13.14 -19.56 -13.99
N ASP A 37 -13.74 -20.43 -14.82
CA ASP A 37 -14.79 -20.05 -15.76
C ASP A 37 -16.14 -19.75 -15.07
N ASP A 38 -16.39 -20.37 -13.90
CA ASP A 38 -17.59 -20.13 -13.11
C ASP A 38 -17.32 -20.41 -11.62
N PRO A 39 -16.82 -19.41 -10.88
CA PRO A 39 -16.45 -19.60 -9.48
C PRO A 39 -17.63 -19.96 -8.57
N SER A 40 -18.88 -19.68 -8.99
CA SER A 40 -20.07 -20.06 -8.23
C SER A 40 -20.23 -21.57 -8.09
N LEU A 41 -19.75 -22.36 -9.06
CA LEU A 41 -19.81 -23.81 -9.03
C LEU A 41 -18.92 -24.39 -7.92
N ALA A 42 -17.68 -23.90 -7.82
CA ALA A 42 -16.74 -24.30 -6.77
C ALA A 42 -17.28 -23.90 -5.39
N ALA A 43 -17.82 -22.68 -5.27
CA ALA A 43 -18.44 -22.18 -4.04
C ALA A 43 -19.61 -23.07 -3.57
N LEU A 44 -20.56 -23.38 -4.45
CA LEU A 44 -21.74 -24.19 -4.11
C LEU A 44 -21.40 -25.66 -3.86
N ALA A 45 -20.48 -26.24 -4.62
CA ALA A 45 -20.02 -27.62 -4.41
C ALA A 45 -19.28 -27.75 -3.08
N GLY A 46 -18.31 -26.85 -2.82
CA GLY A 46 -17.56 -26.84 -1.57
C GLY A 46 -18.42 -26.58 -0.33
N LEU A 47 -19.44 -25.71 -0.45
CA LEU A 47 -20.44 -25.52 0.62
C LEU A 47 -21.21 -26.82 0.92
N GLY A 48 -21.62 -27.55 -0.12
CA GLY A 48 -22.29 -28.85 0.03
C GLY A 48 -21.39 -29.91 0.66
N GLU A 49 -20.11 -29.97 0.26
CA GLU A 49 -19.11 -30.87 0.84
C GLU A 49 -18.84 -30.55 2.32
N LEU A 50 -18.72 -29.27 2.68
CA LEU A 50 -18.55 -28.83 4.07
C LEU A 50 -19.76 -29.17 4.94
N ALA A 51 -20.97 -28.91 4.43
CA ALA A 51 -22.21 -29.26 5.12
C ALA A 51 -22.31 -30.78 5.35
N ALA A 52 -21.96 -31.58 4.35
CA ALA A 52 -21.92 -33.04 4.47
C ALA A 52 -20.86 -33.53 5.48
N GLN A 53 -19.67 -32.93 5.50
CA GLN A 53 -18.62 -33.24 6.49
C GLN A 53 -19.06 -32.91 7.92
N ALA A 54 -19.83 -31.83 8.09
CA ALA A 54 -20.37 -31.42 9.38
C ALA A 54 -21.65 -32.17 9.79
N GLY A 55 -22.24 -32.96 8.87
CA GLY A 55 -23.48 -33.70 9.10
C GLY A 55 -24.73 -32.82 9.16
N ILE A 56 -24.72 -31.67 8.46
CA ILE A 56 -25.84 -30.71 8.43
C ILE A 56 -26.36 -30.51 6.99
N ALA A 57 -27.57 -29.98 6.86
CA ALA A 57 -28.09 -29.51 5.58
C ALA A 57 -27.75 -28.03 5.36
N ILE A 58 -27.70 -27.59 4.10
CA ILE A 58 -27.51 -26.15 3.77
C ILE A 58 -28.63 -25.29 4.37
N GLY A 59 -29.85 -25.83 4.52
CA GLY A 59 -30.96 -25.15 5.18
C GLY A 59 -30.78 -24.89 6.67
N ASP A 60 -29.85 -25.58 7.34
CA ASP A 60 -29.53 -25.35 8.76
C ASP A 60 -28.61 -24.14 8.96
N ILE A 61 -28.00 -23.63 7.88
CA ILE A 61 -27.08 -22.50 7.91
C ILE A 61 -27.88 -21.19 8.06
N GLY A 62 -27.54 -20.43 9.10
CA GLY A 62 -28.22 -19.17 9.41
C GLY A 62 -27.61 -17.95 8.77
N GLU A 63 -26.31 -17.98 8.51
CA GLU A 63 -25.56 -16.88 7.90
C GLU A 63 -24.45 -17.41 6.99
N ILE A 64 -24.34 -16.82 5.81
CA ILE A 64 -23.24 -17.02 4.88
C ILE A 64 -22.58 -15.66 4.62
N ILE A 65 -21.26 -15.60 4.81
CA ILE A 65 -20.42 -14.44 4.50
C ILE A 65 -19.54 -14.79 3.32
N HIS A 66 -19.69 -14.05 2.23
CA HIS A 66 -19.05 -14.34 0.96
C HIS A 66 -18.06 -13.25 0.56
N GLY A 67 -16.78 -13.62 0.46
CA GLY A 67 -15.71 -12.85 -0.18
C GLY A 67 -15.47 -13.32 -1.62
N THR A 68 -15.14 -12.39 -2.51
CA THR A 68 -14.92 -12.70 -3.93
C THR A 68 -13.88 -11.81 -4.59
N THR A 69 -13.05 -12.43 -5.43
CA THR A 69 -12.08 -11.74 -6.30
C THR A 69 -12.68 -11.31 -7.64
N LEU A 70 -13.99 -11.52 -7.88
CA LEU A 70 -14.65 -11.26 -9.16
C LEU A 70 -14.49 -9.80 -9.64
N VAL A 71 -14.63 -8.83 -8.74
CA VAL A 71 -14.53 -7.40 -9.08
C VAL A 71 -13.09 -7.03 -9.46
N THR A 72 -12.12 -7.44 -8.65
CA THR A 72 -10.68 -7.24 -8.91
C THR A 72 -10.32 -7.84 -10.28
N ASN A 73 -10.68 -9.10 -10.53
CA ASN A 73 -10.36 -9.80 -11.77
C ASN A 73 -11.05 -9.15 -12.99
N ALA A 74 -12.30 -8.73 -12.87
CA ALA A 74 -13.01 -8.07 -13.97
C ALA A 74 -12.31 -6.77 -14.41
N ILE A 75 -11.80 -5.97 -13.46
CA ILE A 75 -11.07 -4.73 -13.75
C ILE A 75 -9.69 -5.02 -14.36
N ILE A 76 -8.94 -5.97 -13.79
CA ILE A 76 -7.60 -6.33 -14.25
C ILE A 76 -7.63 -6.98 -15.64
N GLU A 77 -8.51 -7.96 -15.84
CA GLU A 77 -8.63 -8.74 -17.08
C GLU A 77 -9.47 -8.04 -18.15
N ARG A 78 -10.03 -6.87 -17.85
CA ARG A 78 -10.93 -6.11 -18.73
C ARG A 78 -12.15 -6.95 -19.19
N ARG A 79 -12.77 -7.64 -18.22
CA ARG A 79 -13.95 -8.51 -18.40
C ARG A 79 -15.21 -7.96 -17.71
N GLY A 80 -15.50 -6.68 -17.90
CA GLY A 80 -16.73 -6.04 -17.44
C GLY A 80 -17.61 -5.53 -18.57
N ALA A 81 -18.66 -4.80 -18.18
CA ALA A 81 -19.68 -4.28 -19.08
C ALA A 81 -19.14 -3.23 -20.05
N LYS A 82 -19.81 -3.08 -21.19
CA LYS A 82 -19.55 -1.96 -22.11
C LYS A 82 -20.13 -0.68 -21.51
N VAL A 83 -19.28 0.23 -21.03
CA VAL A 83 -19.70 1.45 -20.31
C VAL A 83 -19.67 2.71 -21.17
N GLY A 84 -20.63 3.60 -20.94
CA GLY A 84 -20.61 5.00 -21.37
C GLY A 84 -20.43 5.96 -20.19
N LEU A 85 -19.86 7.15 -20.43
CA LEU A 85 -19.69 8.19 -19.42
C LEU A 85 -20.45 9.44 -19.86
N LEU A 86 -21.33 9.97 -19.01
CA LEU A 86 -21.88 11.32 -19.13
C LEU A 86 -21.07 12.25 -18.22
N THR A 87 -20.55 13.34 -18.76
CA THR A 87 -19.74 14.30 -18.00
C THR A 87 -20.00 15.73 -18.42
N THR A 88 -19.56 16.67 -17.60
CA THR A 88 -19.68 18.11 -17.83
C THR A 88 -19.02 18.50 -19.15
N GLN A 89 -19.63 19.42 -19.91
CA GLN A 89 -19.05 19.96 -21.13
C GLN A 89 -17.62 20.51 -20.90
N GLY A 90 -16.67 20.07 -21.72
CA GLY A 90 -15.24 20.38 -21.63
C GLY A 90 -14.41 19.39 -20.81
N PHE A 91 -15.03 18.37 -20.17
CA PHE A 91 -14.37 17.46 -19.24
C PHE A 91 -14.29 16.01 -19.75
N ARG A 92 -14.56 15.79 -21.05
CA ARG A 92 -14.52 14.46 -21.68
C ARG A 92 -13.19 13.72 -21.54
N ASP A 93 -12.08 14.45 -21.43
CA ASP A 93 -10.72 13.92 -21.47
C ASP A 93 -10.06 13.77 -20.09
N VAL A 94 -10.79 14.01 -18.99
CA VAL A 94 -10.30 13.81 -17.61
C VAL A 94 -9.73 12.41 -17.40
N LEU A 95 -10.38 11.37 -17.94
CA LEU A 95 -9.88 9.99 -17.82
C LEU A 95 -8.59 9.72 -18.60
N GLU A 96 -8.30 10.52 -19.63
CA GLU A 96 -7.09 10.38 -20.46
C GLU A 96 -5.91 11.17 -19.88
N MET A 97 -6.17 12.40 -19.42
CA MET A 97 -5.16 13.29 -18.85
C MET A 97 -4.67 12.81 -17.48
N GLY A 98 -5.56 12.20 -16.70
CA GLY A 98 -5.23 11.74 -15.35
C GLY A 98 -4.80 12.88 -14.44
N THR A 99 -3.63 12.72 -13.81
CA THR A 99 -2.98 13.75 -12.99
C THR A 99 -1.76 14.37 -13.68
N GLU A 100 -1.47 13.99 -14.94
CA GLU A 100 -0.24 14.35 -15.68
C GLU A 100 1.09 13.90 -15.01
N GLN A 101 1.02 13.24 -13.85
CA GLN A 101 2.19 12.69 -13.15
C GLN A 101 2.70 11.43 -13.83
N ARG A 102 4.02 11.31 -14.00
CA ARG A 102 4.67 10.11 -14.52
C ARG A 102 5.10 9.21 -13.35
N TYR A 103 4.59 7.98 -13.30
CA TYR A 103 5.00 7.02 -12.27
C TYR A 103 6.46 6.56 -12.41
N ASP A 104 7.04 6.74 -13.60
CA ASP A 104 8.46 6.57 -13.90
C ASP A 104 8.90 7.73 -14.80
N ILE A 105 9.59 8.70 -14.21
CA ILE A 105 10.06 9.90 -14.92
C ILE A 105 11.20 9.59 -15.91
N TYR A 106 11.92 8.47 -15.73
CA TYR A 106 13.06 8.07 -16.55
C TYR A 106 12.62 7.26 -17.78
N ASP A 107 11.48 6.57 -17.72
CA ASP A 107 10.90 5.87 -18.87
C ASP A 107 10.16 6.82 -19.82
N LEU A 108 10.86 7.29 -20.86
CA LEU A 108 10.32 8.18 -21.90
C LEU A 108 9.14 7.58 -22.69
N PHE A 109 8.94 6.27 -22.65
CA PHE A 109 7.92 5.55 -23.40
C PHE A 109 6.85 4.92 -22.49
N LEU A 110 6.78 5.36 -21.24
CA LEU A 110 5.83 4.83 -20.27
C LEU A 110 4.41 4.86 -20.81
N LYS A 111 3.60 3.90 -20.35
CA LYS A 111 2.19 3.79 -20.68
C LYS A 111 1.35 3.69 -19.43
N PHE A 112 0.21 4.38 -19.44
CA PHE A 112 -0.84 4.21 -18.45
C PHE A 112 -1.78 3.07 -18.86
N PRO A 113 -2.51 2.48 -17.90
CA PRO A 113 -3.57 1.54 -18.24
C PRO A 113 -4.68 2.27 -19.00
N ASP A 114 -5.19 1.67 -20.07
CA ASP A 114 -6.29 2.25 -20.84
C ASP A 114 -7.50 2.55 -19.93
N PRO A 115 -8.16 3.72 -20.07
CA PRO A 115 -9.36 4.01 -19.28
C PRO A 115 -10.49 3.00 -19.56
N LEU A 116 -11.26 2.65 -18.53
CA LEU A 116 -12.38 1.69 -18.64
C LEU A 116 -13.46 2.13 -19.64
N VAL A 117 -13.60 3.45 -19.84
CA VAL A 117 -14.50 4.04 -20.84
C VAL A 117 -13.65 4.63 -21.98
N PRO A 118 -13.73 4.11 -23.21
CA PRO A 118 -12.99 4.68 -24.33
C PRO A 118 -13.56 6.06 -24.70
N ARG A 119 -12.69 6.96 -25.18
CA ARG A 119 -13.06 8.36 -25.51
C ARG A 119 -14.36 8.50 -26.30
N ARG A 120 -14.62 7.64 -27.29
CA ARG A 120 -15.84 7.67 -28.14
C ARG A 120 -17.17 7.53 -27.38
N ARG A 121 -17.15 6.94 -26.18
CA ARG A 121 -18.31 6.71 -25.28
C ARG A 121 -18.39 7.67 -24.10
N ARG A 122 -17.46 8.62 -24.02
CA ARG A 122 -17.52 9.74 -23.07
C ARG A 122 -18.32 10.84 -23.78
N ILE A 123 -19.48 11.23 -23.26
CA ILE A 123 -20.38 12.21 -23.88
C ILE A 123 -20.51 13.40 -22.93
N GLU A 124 -20.34 14.58 -23.50
CA GLU A 124 -20.47 15.84 -22.77
C GLU A 124 -21.92 16.27 -22.72
N ILE A 125 -22.36 16.67 -21.53
CA ILE A 125 -23.68 17.26 -21.29
C ILE A 125 -23.47 18.76 -21.00
N PRO A 126 -24.27 19.64 -21.63
CA PRO A 126 -24.22 21.07 -21.34
C PRO A 126 -24.88 21.34 -19.99
N GLU A 127 -24.14 21.11 -18.91
CA GLU A 127 -24.47 21.52 -17.55
C GLU A 127 -23.24 22.12 -16.88
N ARG A 128 -23.41 22.93 -15.82
CA ARG A 128 -22.28 23.39 -15.01
C ARG A 128 -22.71 23.79 -13.60
N MET A 129 -21.95 23.35 -12.62
CA MET A 129 -21.97 23.89 -11.25
C MET A 129 -20.64 24.58 -10.92
N ASP A 130 -20.67 25.54 -10.00
CA ASP A 130 -19.46 26.13 -9.42
C ASP A 130 -19.00 25.39 -8.14
N ALA A 131 -17.83 25.74 -7.63
CA ALA A 131 -17.26 25.12 -6.42
C ALA A 131 -18.10 25.33 -5.15
N ARG A 132 -19.06 26.26 -5.16
CA ARG A 132 -20.01 26.50 -4.05
C ARG A 132 -21.30 25.70 -4.21
N GLY A 133 -21.46 24.96 -5.32
CA GLY A 133 -22.65 24.17 -5.64
C GLY A 133 -23.76 24.97 -6.31
N ARG A 134 -23.48 26.18 -6.79
CA ARG A 134 -24.46 27.01 -7.50
C ARG A 134 -24.50 26.60 -8.97
N VAL A 135 -25.71 26.55 -9.54
CA VAL A 135 -25.91 26.27 -10.96
C VAL A 135 -25.40 27.46 -11.79
N VAL A 136 -24.45 27.18 -12.68
CA VAL A 136 -23.93 28.12 -13.68
C VAL A 136 -24.61 27.88 -15.03
N THR A 137 -24.82 26.62 -15.39
CA THR A 137 -25.54 26.21 -16.58
C THR A 137 -26.50 25.08 -16.19
N PRO A 138 -27.83 25.25 -16.34
CA PRO A 138 -28.80 24.22 -16.00
C PRO A 138 -28.56 22.94 -16.82
N LEU A 139 -28.91 21.79 -16.25
CA LEU A 139 -28.92 20.52 -16.98
C LEU A 139 -29.87 20.60 -18.18
N ASP A 140 -29.41 20.20 -19.36
CA ASP A 140 -30.23 19.97 -20.55
C ASP A 140 -30.74 18.51 -20.60
N PRO A 141 -32.04 18.28 -20.35
CA PRO A 141 -32.59 16.92 -20.35
C PRO A 141 -32.63 16.28 -21.75
N GLU A 142 -32.72 17.06 -22.83
CA GLU A 142 -32.71 16.51 -24.19
C GLU A 142 -31.30 16.07 -24.59
N ALA A 143 -30.26 16.80 -24.16
CA ALA A 143 -28.89 16.37 -24.34
C ALA A 143 -28.60 15.03 -23.64
N VAL A 144 -29.11 14.84 -22.41
CA VAL A 144 -29.02 13.56 -21.69
C VAL A 144 -29.71 12.44 -22.46
N ARG A 145 -30.93 12.66 -22.99
CA ARG A 145 -31.64 11.66 -23.81
C ARG A 145 -30.87 11.30 -25.07
N ALA A 146 -30.38 12.30 -25.79
CA ALA A 146 -29.62 12.08 -27.02
C ALA A 146 -28.33 11.30 -26.75
N ALA A 147 -27.62 11.64 -25.67
CA ALA A 147 -26.43 10.94 -25.23
C ALA A 147 -26.74 9.47 -24.87
N ALA A 148 -27.79 9.23 -24.09
CA ALA A 148 -28.22 7.89 -23.70
C ALA A 148 -28.59 7.03 -24.92
N ARG A 149 -29.41 7.55 -25.84
CA ARG A 149 -29.77 6.84 -27.09
C ARG A 149 -28.52 6.44 -27.88
N ARG A 150 -27.60 7.38 -28.09
CA ARG A 150 -26.35 7.11 -28.80
C ARG A 150 -25.51 6.01 -28.13
N LEU A 151 -25.47 5.99 -26.80
CA LEU A 151 -24.72 4.97 -26.06
C LEU A 151 -25.40 3.60 -26.17
N VAL A 152 -26.73 3.56 -26.07
CA VAL A 152 -27.52 2.34 -26.29
C VAL A 152 -27.33 1.81 -27.72
N ASP A 153 -27.31 2.69 -28.72
CA ASP A 153 -27.06 2.31 -30.12
C ASP A 153 -25.64 1.77 -30.34
N ASP A 154 -24.65 2.21 -29.55
CA ASP A 154 -23.32 1.58 -29.51
C ASP A 154 -23.36 0.25 -28.74
N GLY A 155 -24.43 -0.12 -28.03
CA GLY A 155 -24.50 -1.35 -27.24
C GLY A 155 -23.84 -1.22 -25.86
N VAL A 156 -23.95 -0.04 -25.25
CA VAL A 156 -23.60 0.18 -23.85
C VAL A 156 -24.60 -0.54 -22.94
N GLU A 157 -24.10 -1.17 -21.89
CA GLU A 157 -24.89 -1.90 -20.88
C GLU A 157 -25.03 -1.10 -19.57
N ALA A 158 -24.11 -0.17 -19.32
CA ALA A 158 -24.08 0.65 -18.12
C ALA A 158 -23.56 2.07 -18.38
N ILE A 159 -24.10 3.05 -17.67
CA ILE A 159 -23.71 4.46 -17.77
C ILE A 159 -23.17 4.96 -16.43
N ALA A 160 -21.98 5.53 -16.45
CA ALA A 160 -21.45 6.37 -15.38
C ALA A 160 -21.87 7.83 -15.62
N VAL A 161 -22.30 8.53 -14.59
CA VAL A 161 -22.58 9.98 -14.63
C VAL A 161 -21.64 10.67 -13.65
N CYS A 162 -20.78 11.55 -14.16
CA CYS A 162 -19.82 12.29 -13.35
C CYS A 162 -19.76 13.76 -13.80
N PHE A 163 -20.51 14.59 -13.09
CA PHE A 163 -20.53 16.03 -13.24
C PHE A 163 -19.61 16.72 -12.23
N LEU A 164 -19.10 17.89 -12.60
CA LEU A 164 -18.27 18.68 -11.69
C LEU A 164 -19.07 19.20 -10.51
N HIS A 165 -18.45 19.14 -9.34
CA HIS A 165 -19.03 19.58 -8.07
C HIS A 165 -20.34 18.88 -7.67
N ALA A 166 -20.66 17.71 -8.26
CA ALA A 166 -21.77 16.87 -7.83
C ALA A 166 -21.67 16.45 -6.35
N TYR A 167 -20.44 16.33 -5.81
CA TYR A 167 -20.20 16.12 -4.38
C TYR A 167 -20.76 17.24 -3.48
N ARG A 168 -20.86 18.46 -4.02
CA ARG A 168 -21.35 19.65 -3.32
C ARG A 168 -22.84 19.84 -3.50
N ASN A 169 -23.34 19.59 -4.71
CA ASN A 169 -24.76 19.65 -5.05
C ASN A 169 -25.06 18.55 -6.10
N PRO A 170 -25.78 17.47 -5.73
CA PRO A 170 -25.98 16.32 -6.61
C PRO A 170 -27.12 16.52 -7.63
N ALA A 171 -27.83 17.66 -7.61
CA ALA A 171 -29.11 17.83 -8.30
C ALA A 171 -29.10 17.46 -9.79
N HIS A 172 -28.04 17.81 -10.53
CA HIS A 172 -27.95 17.47 -11.96
C HIS A 172 -27.69 15.98 -12.21
N GLU A 173 -26.89 15.32 -11.36
CA GLU A 173 -26.67 13.88 -11.47
C GLU A 173 -27.95 13.11 -11.16
N CYS A 174 -28.66 13.48 -10.08
CA CYS A 174 -29.94 12.86 -9.72
C CYS A 174 -30.98 13.03 -10.84
N ALA A 175 -31.12 14.23 -11.40
CA ALA A 175 -32.05 14.50 -12.50
C ALA A 175 -31.71 13.70 -13.77
N ALA A 176 -30.42 13.53 -14.08
CA ALA A 176 -29.97 12.68 -15.18
C ALA A 176 -30.30 11.19 -14.92
N ALA A 177 -30.05 10.67 -13.71
CA ALA A 177 -30.40 9.30 -13.35
C ALA A 177 -31.90 9.02 -13.40
N GLU A 178 -32.74 9.93 -12.89
CA GLU A 178 -34.20 9.78 -12.97
C GLU A 178 -34.68 9.62 -14.42
N LEU A 179 -34.11 10.42 -15.32
CA LEU A 179 -34.39 10.33 -16.76
C LEU A 179 -33.90 9.00 -17.35
N LEU A 180 -32.68 8.58 -17.03
CA LEU A 180 -32.12 7.30 -17.47
C LEU A 180 -32.96 6.11 -16.99
N ARG A 181 -33.32 6.07 -15.70
CA ARG A 181 -34.14 5.01 -15.09
C ARG A 181 -35.54 4.94 -15.72
N ARG A 182 -36.13 6.08 -16.07
CA ARG A 182 -37.47 6.15 -16.68
C ARG A 182 -37.47 5.70 -18.14
N GLU A 183 -36.50 6.14 -18.94
CA GLU A 183 -36.51 5.97 -20.40
C GLU A 183 -35.64 4.81 -20.90
N PHE A 184 -34.65 4.38 -20.10
CA PHE A 184 -33.71 3.30 -20.42
C PHE A 184 -33.53 2.34 -19.22
N PRO A 185 -34.60 1.69 -18.72
CA PRO A 185 -34.57 0.89 -17.49
C PRO A 185 -33.68 -0.37 -17.55
N HIS A 186 -33.19 -0.73 -18.75
CA HIS A 186 -32.27 -1.85 -18.95
C HIS A 186 -30.80 -1.46 -18.71
N LEU A 187 -30.48 -0.16 -18.66
CA LEU A 187 -29.14 0.33 -18.38
C LEU A 187 -28.91 0.40 -16.87
N ALA A 188 -27.78 -0.13 -16.42
CA ALA A 188 -27.30 0.18 -15.09
C ALA A 188 -26.77 1.62 -15.06
N ALA A 189 -27.04 2.38 -14.00
CA ALA A 189 -26.61 3.77 -13.87
C ALA A 189 -25.88 3.98 -12.54
N SER A 190 -24.64 4.46 -12.61
CA SER A 190 -23.83 4.81 -11.44
C SER A 190 -23.63 6.32 -11.39
N LEU A 191 -24.09 6.96 -10.31
CA LEU A 191 -23.88 8.39 -10.06
C LEU A 191 -22.62 8.62 -9.24
N SER A 192 -21.83 9.62 -9.61
CA SER A 192 -20.60 9.93 -8.89
C SER A 192 -20.87 10.42 -7.47
N CYS A 193 -21.98 11.14 -7.25
CA CYS A 193 -22.42 11.56 -5.91
C CYS A 193 -22.92 10.42 -5.03
N GLU A 194 -23.29 9.26 -5.58
CA GLU A 194 -23.69 8.08 -4.80
C GLU A 194 -22.49 7.14 -4.56
N VAL A 195 -21.65 6.95 -5.59
CA VAL A 195 -20.48 6.06 -5.52
C VAL A 195 -19.34 6.66 -4.70
N MET A 196 -19.00 7.94 -4.95
CA MET A 196 -17.88 8.65 -4.31
C MET A 196 -18.19 10.16 -4.26
N ALA A 197 -18.91 10.60 -3.22
CA ALA A 197 -19.28 12.00 -3.00
C ALA A 197 -18.13 12.89 -2.51
N GLU A 198 -16.94 12.75 -3.10
CA GLU A 198 -15.73 13.42 -2.67
C GLU A 198 -15.14 14.38 -3.73
N LEU A 199 -14.33 15.33 -3.26
CA LEU A 199 -13.56 16.28 -4.07
C LEU A 199 -12.55 15.54 -4.98
N ARG A 200 -12.15 16.20 -6.08
CA ARG A 200 -11.28 15.71 -7.18
C ARG A 200 -12.01 14.84 -8.22
N GLU A 201 -12.13 15.36 -9.43
CA GLU A 201 -12.91 14.78 -10.53
C GLU A 201 -12.29 13.54 -11.16
N TYR A 202 -10.96 13.45 -11.27
CA TYR A 202 -10.30 12.28 -11.87
C TYR A 202 -10.53 10.98 -11.09
N PRO A 203 -10.15 10.87 -9.80
CA PRO A 203 -10.41 9.64 -9.03
C PRO A 203 -11.91 9.35 -8.89
N ARG A 204 -12.75 10.39 -8.83
CA ARG A 204 -14.21 10.25 -8.82
C ARG A 204 -14.75 9.67 -10.12
N ALA A 205 -14.31 10.17 -11.27
CA ALA A 205 -14.70 9.64 -12.56
C ALA A 205 -14.22 8.20 -12.76
N VAL A 206 -12.97 7.89 -12.41
CA VAL A 206 -12.41 6.53 -12.51
C VAL A 206 -13.21 5.55 -11.64
N THR A 207 -13.47 5.90 -10.38
CA THR A 207 -14.23 5.04 -9.44
C THR A 207 -15.67 4.84 -9.90
N THR A 208 -16.34 5.88 -10.37
CA THR A 208 -17.72 5.79 -10.88
C THR A 208 -17.79 4.94 -12.15
N CYS A 209 -16.82 5.08 -13.05
CA CYS A 209 -16.71 4.23 -14.24
C CYS A 209 -16.43 2.78 -13.86
N ALA A 210 -15.57 2.53 -12.87
CA ALA A 210 -15.28 1.18 -12.38
C ALA A 210 -16.52 0.52 -11.78
N ASN A 211 -17.32 1.26 -11.00
CA ASN A 211 -18.60 0.76 -10.48
C ASN A 211 -19.55 0.34 -11.61
N ALA A 212 -19.79 1.25 -12.58
CA ALA A 212 -20.64 0.96 -13.73
C ALA A 212 -20.12 -0.23 -14.56
N TYR A 213 -18.80 -0.39 -14.63
CA TYR A 213 -18.15 -1.47 -15.38
C TYR A 213 -18.41 -2.86 -14.80
N VAL A 214 -18.44 -3.00 -13.48
CA VAL A 214 -18.63 -4.30 -12.81
C VAL A 214 -20.08 -4.56 -12.37
N GLN A 215 -20.95 -3.55 -12.40
CA GLN A 215 -22.33 -3.62 -11.92
C GLN A 215 -23.19 -4.69 -12.60
N PRO A 216 -23.26 -4.80 -13.95
CA PRO A 216 -24.04 -5.85 -14.60
C PRO A 216 -23.55 -7.27 -14.28
N LEU A 217 -22.23 -7.44 -14.20
CA LEU A 217 -21.58 -8.71 -13.87
C LEU A 217 -21.98 -9.17 -12.44
N MET A 218 -21.84 -8.26 -11.46
CA MET A 218 -22.16 -8.58 -10.07
C MET A 218 -23.65 -8.83 -9.86
N ALA A 219 -24.51 -8.04 -10.51
CA ALA A 219 -25.96 -8.23 -10.46
C ALA A 219 -26.37 -9.63 -10.93
N SER A 220 -25.82 -10.06 -12.07
CA SER A 220 -26.09 -11.39 -12.65
C SER A 220 -25.56 -12.51 -11.76
N TYR A 221 -24.34 -12.35 -11.23
CA TYR A 221 -23.70 -13.31 -10.33
C TYR A 221 -24.52 -13.54 -9.06
N LEU A 222 -24.87 -12.46 -8.34
CA LEU A 222 -25.61 -12.55 -7.08
C LEU A 222 -27.01 -13.11 -7.28
N ALA A 223 -27.72 -12.69 -8.34
CA ALA A 223 -29.04 -13.23 -8.66
C ALA A 223 -29.02 -14.74 -8.92
N ARG A 224 -27.97 -15.25 -9.59
CA ARG A 224 -27.78 -16.70 -9.77
C ARG A 224 -27.45 -17.39 -8.45
N PHE A 225 -26.50 -16.84 -7.69
CA PHE A 225 -26.03 -17.45 -6.45
C PHE A 225 -27.17 -17.57 -5.41
N GLU A 226 -27.96 -16.52 -5.21
CA GLU A 226 -29.13 -16.54 -4.32
C GLU A 226 -30.17 -17.58 -4.76
N ARG A 227 -30.47 -17.67 -6.05
CA ARG A 227 -31.40 -18.68 -6.59
C ARG A 227 -30.93 -20.10 -6.32
N GLU A 228 -29.63 -20.36 -6.51
CA GLU A 228 -29.02 -21.67 -6.29
C GLU A 228 -28.95 -22.05 -4.80
N LEU A 229 -28.72 -21.08 -3.91
CA LEU A 229 -28.80 -21.28 -2.47
C LEU A 229 -30.24 -21.58 -2.02
N ALA A 230 -31.22 -20.82 -2.51
CA ALA A 230 -32.62 -21.05 -2.23
C ALA A 230 -33.09 -22.43 -2.72
N ALA A 231 -32.65 -22.86 -3.90
CA ALA A 231 -32.94 -24.20 -4.43
C ALA A 231 -32.37 -25.34 -3.56
N ARG A 232 -31.31 -25.06 -2.79
CA ARG A 232 -30.70 -25.99 -1.82
C ARG A 232 -31.27 -25.86 -0.40
N GLY A 233 -32.34 -25.07 -0.23
CA GLY A 233 -33.07 -24.92 1.03
C GLY A 233 -32.52 -23.86 1.99
N PHE A 234 -31.55 -23.03 1.57
CA PHE A 234 -31.04 -21.94 2.40
C PHE A 234 -32.12 -20.87 2.64
N GLN A 235 -32.38 -20.54 3.90
CA GLN A 235 -33.29 -19.46 4.31
C GLN A 235 -32.60 -18.42 5.22
N GLY A 236 -31.29 -18.54 5.39
CA GLY A 236 -30.48 -17.64 6.21
C GLY A 236 -30.15 -16.33 5.52
N ARG A 237 -29.24 -15.57 6.14
CA ARG A 237 -28.74 -14.29 5.62
C ARG A 237 -27.48 -14.49 4.79
N LEU A 238 -27.45 -13.94 3.58
CA LEU A 238 -26.25 -13.83 2.76
C LEU A 238 -25.68 -12.42 2.89
N ASN A 239 -24.44 -12.30 3.35
CA ASN A 239 -23.71 -11.06 3.46
C ASN A 239 -22.44 -11.12 2.61
N LEU A 240 -22.01 -9.99 2.07
CA LEU A 240 -20.79 -9.87 1.27
C LEU A 240 -19.73 -9.12 2.06
N MET A 241 -18.48 -9.58 1.99
CA MET A 241 -17.35 -8.87 2.57
C MET A 241 -17.05 -7.62 1.74
N HIS A 242 -17.02 -6.44 2.37
CA HIS A 242 -16.56 -5.22 1.70
C HIS A 242 -15.09 -4.95 1.99
N SER A 243 -14.43 -4.20 1.09
CA SER A 243 -12.98 -3.95 1.08
C SER A 243 -12.41 -3.37 2.39
N GLY A 244 -13.22 -2.65 3.15
CA GLY A 244 -12.85 -1.95 4.39
C GLY A 244 -13.05 -2.78 5.66
N GLY A 245 -13.34 -4.08 5.57
CA GLY A 245 -13.39 -4.97 6.74
C GLY A 245 -14.74 -5.07 7.44
N GLY A 246 -15.84 -4.87 6.73
CA GLY A 246 -17.20 -5.09 7.25
C GLY A 246 -18.09 -5.84 6.26
N LEU A 247 -19.36 -5.98 6.61
CA LEU A 247 -20.33 -6.72 5.82
C LEU A 247 -21.38 -5.81 5.16
N ILE A 248 -21.74 -6.10 3.91
CA ILE A 248 -22.83 -5.43 3.18
C ILE A 248 -23.86 -6.44 2.66
N SER A 249 -25.08 -5.97 2.41
CA SER A 249 -26.16 -6.79 1.85
C SER A 249 -25.95 -7.08 0.35
N PRO A 250 -26.61 -8.11 -0.20
CA PRO A 250 -26.59 -8.38 -1.64
C PRO A 250 -27.18 -7.24 -2.48
N SER A 251 -28.16 -6.49 -1.96
CA SER A 251 -28.69 -5.30 -2.66
C SER A 251 -27.61 -4.22 -2.80
N ALA A 252 -26.96 -3.84 -1.70
CA ALA A 252 -25.88 -2.86 -1.72
C ALA A 252 -24.70 -3.31 -2.60
N ALA A 253 -24.38 -4.60 -2.63
CA ALA A 253 -23.35 -5.19 -3.48
C ALA A 253 -23.69 -5.12 -4.99
N ARG A 254 -24.97 -5.07 -5.37
CA ARG A 254 -25.39 -4.86 -6.77
C ARG A 254 -25.30 -3.40 -7.18
N ASP A 255 -25.62 -2.49 -6.27
CA ASP A 255 -25.61 -1.05 -6.55
C ASP A 255 -24.19 -0.49 -6.53
N PHE A 256 -23.36 -0.96 -5.58
CA PHE A 256 -21.99 -0.49 -5.35
C PHE A 256 -20.95 -1.64 -5.35
N PRO A 257 -20.90 -2.50 -6.39
CA PRO A 257 -19.97 -3.62 -6.47
C PRO A 257 -18.50 -3.21 -6.35
N ILE A 258 -18.14 -1.97 -6.68
CA ILE A 258 -16.75 -1.51 -6.55
C ILE A 258 -16.24 -1.58 -5.10
N ARG A 259 -17.15 -1.56 -4.11
CA ARG A 259 -16.83 -1.74 -2.67
C ARG A 259 -16.47 -3.18 -2.29
N LEU A 260 -16.48 -4.13 -3.23
CA LEU A 260 -16.07 -5.53 -3.05
C LEU A 260 -14.66 -5.82 -3.60
N ILE A 261 -13.98 -4.81 -4.16
CA ILE A 261 -12.62 -4.95 -4.66
C ILE A 261 -11.69 -5.35 -3.51
N GLU A 262 -10.81 -6.34 -3.67
CA GLU A 262 -9.97 -6.84 -2.56
C GLU A 262 -10.76 -7.30 -1.30
N SER A 263 -11.98 -7.85 -1.46
CA SER A 263 -12.77 -8.34 -0.31
C SER A 263 -12.19 -9.57 0.38
N GLY A 264 -11.46 -10.44 -0.34
CA GLY A 264 -10.77 -11.59 0.24
C GLY A 264 -9.72 -11.19 1.28
N PRO A 265 -8.72 -10.37 0.89
CA PRO A 265 -7.67 -9.90 1.79
C PRO A 265 -8.16 -9.13 3.03
N ALA A 266 -9.31 -8.47 2.94
CA ALA A 266 -9.95 -7.83 4.09
C ALA A 266 -10.18 -8.82 5.26
N GLY A 267 -10.50 -10.08 4.95
CA GLY A 267 -10.62 -11.16 5.93
C GLY A 267 -9.31 -11.46 6.64
N GLY A 268 -8.17 -11.40 5.95
CA GLY A 268 -6.85 -11.58 6.56
C GLY A 268 -6.53 -10.51 7.61
N GLY A 269 -6.84 -9.24 7.31
CA GLY A 269 -6.70 -8.15 8.28
C GLY A 269 -7.58 -8.33 9.51
N LEU A 270 -8.84 -8.75 9.31
CA LEU A 270 -9.79 -9.05 10.40
C LEU A 270 -9.34 -10.24 11.25
N ALA A 271 -8.81 -11.28 10.63
CA ALA A 271 -8.23 -12.41 11.34
C ALA A 271 -7.03 -11.97 12.19
N THR A 272 -6.18 -11.11 11.64
CA THR A 272 -5.01 -10.54 12.34
C THR A 272 -5.45 -9.79 13.59
N ALA A 273 -6.44 -8.89 13.48
CA ALA A 273 -6.97 -8.16 14.63
C ALA A 273 -7.59 -9.10 15.68
N LEU A 274 -8.39 -10.07 15.24
CA LEU A 274 -9.01 -11.07 16.11
C LEU A 274 -7.98 -11.87 16.91
N PHE A 275 -6.96 -12.40 16.23
CA PHE A 275 -5.96 -13.25 16.85
C PHE A 275 -4.94 -12.46 17.66
N GLY A 276 -4.60 -11.24 17.24
CA GLY A 276 -3.77 -10.32 18.03
C GLY A 276 -4.41 -10.04 19.39
N VAL A 277 -5.66 -9.57 19.40
CA VAL A 277 -6.38 -9.26 20.65
C VAL A 277 -6.48 -10.49 21.56
N ARG A 278 -6.75 -11.67 20.99
CA ARG A 278 -6.78 -12.93 21.76
C ARG A 278 -5.42 -13.36 22.30
N ALA A 279 -4.36 -13.11 21.55
CA ALA A 279 -2.98 -13.34 21.99
C ALA A 279 -2.50 -12.26 23.00
N GLY A 280 -3.35 -11.30 23.36
CA GLY A 280 -3.00 -10.20 24.28
C GLY A 280 -2.20 -9.07 23.62
N GLN A 281 -2.12 -9.04 22.28
CA GLN A 281 -1.38 -8.04 21.51
C GLN A 281 -2.32 -7.18 20.66
N ASN A 282 -2.44 -5.90 20.99
CA ASN A 282 -3.32 -4.98 20.26
C ASN A 282 -2.65 -4.34 19.03
N ASP A 283 -1.32 -4.30 19.03
CA ASP A 283 -0.52 -3.73 17.95
C ASP A 283 0.20 -4.87 17.23
N VAL A 284 -0.34 -5.28 16.08
CA VAL A 284 0.16 -6.42 15.31
C VAL A 284 0.30 -6.11 13.82
N LEU A 285 1.26 -6.79 13.19
CA LEU A 285 1.49 -6.73 11.75
C LEU A 285 1.06 -8.06 11.12
N ALA A 286 0.15 -8.00 10.14
CA ALA A 286 -0.26 -9.19 9.40
C ALA A 286 0.83 -9.64 8.42
N PHE A 287 0.98 -10.96 8.29
CA PHE A 287 1.77 -11.58 7.24
C PHE A 287 1.04 -12.80 6.69
N ASP A 288 0.30 -12.58 5.60
CA ASP A 288 -0.47 -13.60 4.88
C ASP A 288 0.28 -14.01 3.61
N MET A 289 0.84 -15.22 3.57
CA MET A 289 1.50 -15.73 2.36
C MET A 289 0.78 -16.95 1.79
N GLY A 290 0.32 -16.78 0.55
CA GLY A 290 -0.28 -17.84 -0.26
C GLY A 290 0.67 -18.39 -1.32
N GLY A 291 0.09 -19.02 -2.36
CA GLY A 291 0.86 -19.57 -3.48
C GLY A 291 1.40 -18.52 -4.46
N THR A 292 0.79 -17.35 -4.58
CA THR A 292 1.15 -16.36 -5.61
C THR A 292 1.61 -15.03 -5.03
N THR A 293 1.19 -14.69 -3.82
CA THR A 293 1.39 -13.38 -3.19
C THR A 293 1.60 -13.51 -1.69
N ALA A 294 2.26 -12.50 -1.12
CA ALA A 294 2.24 -12.21 0.31
C ALA A 294 1.57 -10.85 0.55
N LYS A 295 0.82 -10.73 1.64
CA LYS A 295 0.12 -9.51 2.03
C LYS A 295 0.46 -9.12 3.46
N SER A 296 0.58 -7.83 3.71
CA SER A 296 0.80 -7.29 5.04
C SER A 296 -0.03 -6.05 5.29
N CYS A 297 -0.62 -5.93 6.48
CA CYS A 297 -1.38 -4.78 6.94
C CYS A 297 -1.12 -4.53 8.43
N LEU A 298 -1.23 -3.28 8.86
CA LEU A 298 -1.07 -2.91 10.26
C LEU A 298 -2.40 -2.98 11.00
N VAL A 299 -2.35 -3.43 12.25
CA VAL A 299 -3.43 -3.33 13.23
C VAL A 299 -2.88 -2.57 14.43
N GLU A 300 -3.57 -1.50 14.84
CA GLU A 300 -3.22 -0.69 15.99
C GLU A 300 -4.41 -0.58 16.95
N GLY A 301 -4.18 -0.79 18.24
CA GLY A 301 -5.26 -0.76 19.23
C GLY A 301 -6.39 -1.76 18.93
N GLY A 302 -6.05 -2.90 18.30
CA GLY A 302 -7.02 -3.91 17.86
C GLY A 302 -7.88 -3.50 16.65
N ARG A 303 -7.54 -2.40 15.97
CA ARG A 303 -8.27 -1.88 14.80
C ARG A 303 -7.38 -1.90 13.56
N ILE A 304 -7.95 -2.32 12.45
CA ILE A 304 -7.26 -2.37 11.15
C ILE A 304 -7.26 -0.97 10.55
N GLU A 305 -6.14 -0.58 9.95
CA GLU A 305 -6.08 0.67 9.19
C GLU A 305 -6.82 0.54 7.85
N VAL A 306 -7.61 1.56 7.50
CA VAL A 306 -8.37 1.63 6.25
C VAL A 306 -7.86 2.81 5.44
N ALA A 307 -7.42 2.54 4.21
CA ALA A 307 -7.06 3.56 3.23
C ALA A 307 -8.31 4.04 2.49
N ALA A 308 -8.33 5.33 2.14
CA ALA A 308 -9.41 5.93 1.36
C ALA A 308 -9.32 5.62 -0.15
N MET A 309 -8.21 5.06 -0.63
CA MET A 309 -7.94 4.82 -2.05
C MET A 309 -6.95 3.67 -2.24
N MET A 310 -7.11 2.93 -3.34
CA MET A 310 -6.11 2.01 -3.87
C MET A 310 -5.91 2.19 -5.38
N GLU A 311 -4.95 1.47 -5.95
CA GLU A 311 -4.73 1.41 -7.39
C GLU A 311 -5.04 0.01 -7.92
N ALA A 312 -5.94 -0.08 -8.89
CA ALA A 312 -6.27 -1.33 -9.59
C ALA A 312 -5.55 -1.39 -10.95
N ALA A 313 -5.38 -2.60 -11.51
CA ALA A 313 -4.82 -2.81 -12.86
C ALA A 313 -3.50 -2.06 -13.13
N ARG A 314 -2.57 -2.08 -12.17
CA ARG A 314 -1.22 -1.50 -12.31
C ARG A 314 -0.50 -2.09 -13.51
N VAL A 315 0.06 -1.25 -14.36
CA VAL A 315 0.95 -1.67 -15.47
C VAL A 315 2.25 -2.26 -14.90
N HIS A 316 2.73 -1.72 -13.77
CA HIS A 316 3.85 -2.24 -13.02
C HIS A 316 3.44 -2.45 -11.56
N ARG A 317 3.37 -3.71 -11.12
CA ARG A 317 2.83 -4.12 -9.80
C ARG A 317 3.36 -3.31 -8.61
N PHE A 318 4.64 -2.95 -8.65
CA PHE A 318 5.35 -2.25 -7.56
C PHE A 318 5.64 -0.77 -7.85
N LYS A 319 5.18 -0.21 -8.98
CA LYS A 319 5.29 1.24 -9.23
C LYS A 319 3.94 1.89 -8.97
N ARG A 320 3.82 2.52 -7.79
CA ARG A 320 2.68 3.39 -7.45
C ARG A 320 2.54 4.49 -8.50
N GLY A 321 1.30 4.81 -8.86
CA GLY A 321 0.91 5.71 -9.95
C GLY A 321 0.69 5.01 -11.29
N SER A 322 1.05 3.73 -11.43
CA SER A 322 0.90 2.99 -12.69
C SER A 322 -0.47 2.31 -12.89
N GLY A 323 -1.37 2.45 -11.92
CA GLY A 323 -2.71 1.85 -11.94
C GLY A 323 -3.85 2.87 -12.05
N LEU A 324 -5.07 2.35 -12.10
CA LEU A 324 -6.29 3.15 -12.03
C LEU A 324 -6.61 3.49 -10.56
N PRO A 325 -6.71 4.77 -10.18
CA PRO A 325 -7.04 5.14 -8.81
C PRO A 325 -8.51 4.87 -8.52
N ILE A 326 -8.77 3.96 -7.57
CA ILE A 326 -10.10 3.60 -7.09
C ILE A 326 -10.24 4.11 -5.66
N LYS A 327 -11.16 5.04 -5.45
CA LYS A 327 -11.38 5.73 -4.17
C LYS A 327 -12.56 5.10 -3.43
N VAL A 328 -12.27 3.99 -2.77
CA VAL A 328 -13.19 3.25 -1.88
C VAL A 328 -12.44 2.90 -0.59
N PRO A 329 -13.13 2.87 0.57
CA PRO A 329 -12.51 2.41 1.81
C PRO A 329 -12.04 0.97 1.67
N VAL A 330 -10.73 0.74 1.79
CA VAL A 330 -10.08 -0.56 1.64
C VAL A 330 -9.11 -0.76 2.79
N ILE A 331 -9.02 -1.98 3.33
CA ILE A 331 -8.01 -2.31 4.32
C ILE A 331 -6.64 -1.99 3.74
N ASP A 332 -5.87 -1.21 4.48
CA ASP A 332 -4.61 -0.71 3.98
C ASP A 332 -3.53 -1.77 4.08
N MET A 333 -3.22 -2.36 2.94
CA MET A 333 -2.30 -3.49 2.84
C MET A 333 -1.33 -3.30 1.69
N ILE A 334 -0.12 -3.78 1.91
CA ILE A 334 0.86 -3.96 0.86
C ILE A 334 0.81 -5.40 0.35
N GLU A 335 0.74 -5.55 -0.96
CA GLU A 335 0.85 -6.84 -1.62
C GLU A 335 2.24 -6.98 -2.26
N THR A 336 2.94 -8.04 -1.86
CA THR A 336 4.18 -8.48 -2.49
C THR A 336 3.86 -9.61 -3.47
N GLY A 337 4.31 -9.48 -4.72
CA GLY A 337 4.22 -10.51 -5.75
C GLY A 337 5.13 -11.72 -5.51
N ALA A 338 5.26 -12.13 -4.26
CA ALA A 338 6.07 -13.23 -3.79
C ALA A 338 5.21 -14.14 -2.89
N GLY A 339 4.79 -15.28 -3.43
CA GLY A 339 4.19 -16.41 -2.71
C GLY A 339 4.98 -17.72 -2.95
N GLY A 340 4.43 -18.85 -2.50
CA GLY A 340 5.10 -20.17 -2.60
C GLY A 340 5.46 -20.60 -4.04
N GLY A 341 4.64 -20.25 -5.02
CA GLY A 341 4.85 -20.55 -6.43
C GLY A 341 5.66 -19.49 -7.18
N SER A 342 6.27 -18.52 -6.51
CA SER A 342 7.07 -17.49 -7.21
C SER A 342 8.32 -18.10 -7.81
N ILE A 343 8.61 -17.73 -9.05
CA ILE A 343 9.73 -18.27 -9.81
C ILE A 343 11.01 -17.54 -9.43
N ALA A 344 12.10 -18.29 -9.24
CA ALA A 344 13.44 -17.76 -9.07
C ALA A 344 14.14 -17.62 -10.43
N GLU A 345 14.76 -16.47 -10.69
CA GLU A 345 15.50 -16.14 -11.91
C GLU A 345 16.76 -15.30 -11.61
N ILE A 346 17.67 -15.19 -12.58
CA ILE A 346 18.83 -14.30 -12.51
C ILE A 346 18.52 -13.06 -13.34
N ASP A 347 18.72 -11.87 -12.78
CA ASP A 347 18.44 -10.59 -13.45
C ASP A 347 19.59 -10.12 -14.36
N GLU A 348 19.42 -8.95 -14.98
CA GLU A 348 20.38 -8.37 -15.93
C GLU A 348 21.71 -7.95 -15.28
N VAL A 349 21.75 -7.74 -13.95
CA VAL A 349 22.96 -7.41 -13.20
C VAL A 349 23.60 -8.63 -12.52
N GLY A 350 23.09 -9.83 -12.81
CA GLY A 350 23.63 -11.11 -12.34
C GLY A 350 23.22 -11.50 -10.92
N LEU A 351 22.16 -10.89 -10.36
CA LEU A 351 21.67 -11.17 -9.01
C LEU A 351 20.48 -12.13 -9.02
N LEU A 352 20.35 -12.93 -7.95
CA LEU A 352 19.22 -13.83 -7.74
C LEU A 352 17.97 -13.03 -7.37
N ARG A 353 16.89 -13.21 -8.14
CA ARG A 353 15.59 -12.57 -7.91
C ARG A 353 14.50 -13.63 -7.78
N VAL A 354 13.50 -13.38 -6.94
CA VAL A 354 12.31 -14.23 -6.78
C VAL A 354 11.05 -13.43 -7.05
N GLY A 355 10.21 -13.90 -7.99
CA GLY A 355 9.05 -13.16 -8.47
C GLY A 355 9.42 -11.99 -9.42
N PRO A 356 8.43 -11.31 -10.01
CA PRO A 356 6.99 -11.38 -9.72
C PRO A 356 6.24 -12.49 -10.47
N ARG A 357 6.91 -13.21 -11.39
CA ARG A 357 6.29 -14.34 -12.11
C ARG A 357 6.01 -15.47 -11.13
N SER A 358 4.86 -16.13 -11.30
CA SER A 358 4.45 -17.27 -10.50
C SER A 358 4.07 -18.44 -11.40
N ALA A 359 4.39 -19.65 -10.94
CA ALA A 359 4.02 -20.90 -11.60
C ALA A 359 2.53 -21.27 -11.42
N GLY A 360 1.79 -20.55 -10.56
CA GLY A 360 0.37 -20.84 -10.28
C GLY A 360 0.14 -22.24 -9.71
N ALA A 361 -1.00 -22.85 -10.03
CA ALA A 361 -1.31 -24.25 -9.69
C ALA A 361 -1.23 -25.23 -10.88
N ASP A 362 -1.15 -24.71 -12.10
CA ASP A 362 -1.00 -25.46 -13.34
C ASP A 362 -0.18 -24.61 -14.33
N PRO A 363 1.07 -24.99 -14.69
CA PRO A 363 1.73 -26.27 -14.38
C PRO A 363 2.26 -26.39 -12.93
N GLY A 364 2.25 -25.29 -12.16
CA GLY A 364 2.65 -25.24 -10.75
C GLY A 364 4.16 -25.39 -10.49
N PRO A 365 4.59 -25.31 -9.22
CA PRO A 365 5.93 -25.70 -8.77
C PRO A 365 6.39 -27.03 -9.35
N ALA A 366 7.70 -27.19 -9.58
CA ALA A 366 8.24 -28.44 -10.13
C ALA A 366 7.91 -29.65 -9.22
N CYS A 367 7.91 -29.44 -7.91
CA CYS A 367 7.54 -30.43 -6.92
C CYS A 367 6.08 -30.89 -6.99
N TYR A 368 5.19 -30.22 -7.71
CA TYR A 368 3.79 -30.65 -7.86
C TYR A 368 3.62 -31.80 -8.85
N GLY A 369 4.63 -32.09 -9.69
CA GLY A 369 4.60 -33.21 -10.64
C GLY A 369 3.59 -33.02 -11.79
N ARG A 370 3.14 -31.80 -12.06
CA ARG A 370 2.15 -31.45 -13.10
C ARG A 370 2.75 -30.86 -14.38
N GLY A 371 4.08 -30.97 -14.55
CA GLY A 371 4.79 -30.47 -15.74
C GLY A 371 5.57 -29.16 -15.51
N GLY A 372 5.51 -28.58 -14.31
CA GLY A 372 6.32 -27.43 -13.92
C GLY A 372 7.83 -27.75 -13.97
N SER A 373 8.64 -26.79 -14.42
CA SER A 373 10.10 -26.99 -14.56
C SER A 373 10.96 -25.79 -14.14
N GLU A 374 10.34 -24.64 -13.86
CA GLU A 374 11.02 -23.46 -13.30
C GLU A 374 11.16 -23.61 -11.77
N PRO A 375 12.27 -23.18 -11.16
CA PRO A 375 12.46 -23.26 -9.71
C PRO A 375 11.57 -22.28 -8.97
N THR A 376 10.88 -22.75 -7.93
CA THR A 376 9.99 -21.92 -7.10
C THR A 376 10.35 -21.90 -5.61
N VAL A 377 9.71 -21.01 -4.84
CA VAL A 377 9.87 -20.95 -3.38
C VAL A 377 9.44 -22.25 -2.69
N THR A 378 8.36 -22.89 -3.15
CA THR A 378 7.91 -24.19 -2.64
C THR A 378 8.92 -25.29 -2.96
N ASP A 379 9.56 -25.26 -4.14
CA ASP A 379 10.65 -26.18 -4.47
C ASP A 379 11.83 -26.00 -3.51
N ALA A 380 12.24 -24.76 -3.25
CA ALA A 380 13.30 -24.43 -2.32
C ALA A 380 12.99 -24.92 -0.90
N ASN A 381 11.80 -24.61 -0.36
CA ASN A 381 11.38 -25.03 0.98
C ASN A 381 11.31 -26.56 1.12
N LEU A 382 10.95 -27.29 0.05
CA LEU A 382 11.00 -28.76 0.04
C LEU A 382 12.44 -29.29 0.01
N VAL A 383 13.34 -28.66 -0.74
CA VAL A 383 14.76 -29.04 -0.79
C VAL A 383 15.44 -28.82 0.56
N LEU A 384 15.14 -27.69 1.23
CA LEU A 384 15.64 -27.31 2.56
C LEU A 384 15.10 -28.20 3.69
N GLY A 385 14.08 -29.02 3.43
CA GLY A 385 13.49 -29.93 4.42
C GLY A 385 12.42 -29.29 5.29
N TYR A 386 11.86 -28.14 4.91
CA TYR A 386 10.77 -27.51 5.66
C TYR A 386 9.42 -28.19 5.42
N TYR A 387 9.16 -28.65 4.19
CA TYR A 387 7.93 -29.38 3.86
C TYR A 387 8.12 -30.89 3.84
N ASP A 388 7.07 -31.61 4.24
CA ASP A 388 6.99 -33.07 4.07
C ASP A 388 6.52 -33.41 2.65
N PRO A 389 7.27 -34.23 1.88
CA PRO A 389 6.80 -34.68 0.59
C PRO A 389 5.52 -35.55 0.65
N ALA A 390 5.20 -36.17 1.78
CA ALA A 390 4.05 -37.06 1.94
C ALA A 390 2.84 -36.44 2.68
N PHE A 391 3.00 -35.26 3.29
CA PHE A 391 1.95 -34.64 4.12
C PHE A 391 1.37 -33.33 3.57
N PHE A 392 1.77 -32.90 2.36
CA PHE A 392 1.25 -31.66 1.78
C PHE A 392 -0.27 -31.72 1.56
N LEU A 393 -0.99 -30.66 1.98
CA LEU A 393 -2.47 -30.60 2.04
C LEU A 393 -3.08 -31.77 2.85
N GLY A 394 -2.49 -32.07 4.01
CA GLY A 394 -2.91 -33.19 4.86
C GLY A 394 -2.71 -34.56 4.20
N GLY A 395 -1.74 -34.69 3.30
CA GLY A 395 -1.43 -35.91 2.56
C GLY A 395 -2.28 -36.15 1.30
N ARG A 396 -3.14 -35.20 0.90
CA ARG A 396 -3.90 -35.30 -0.36
C ARG A 396 -3.03 -35.10 -1.60
N MET A 397 -1.84 -34.53 -1.44
CA MET A 397 -0.91 -34.26 -2.53
C MET A 397 0.52 -34.70 -2.15
N ALA A 398 1.10 -35.60 -2.95
CA ALA A 398 2.50 -35.98 -2.80
C ALA A 398 3.40 -35.03 -3.58
N LEU A 399 4.52 -34.60 -2.99
CA LEU A 399 5.50 -33.71 -3.64
C LEU A 399 6.73 -34.47 -4.14
N ASP A 400 7.20 -34.13 -5.35
CA ASP A 400 8.40 -34.69 -5.95
C ASP A 400 9.65 -33.86 -5.58
N ARG A 401 10.37 -34.32 -4.56
CA ARG A 401 11.63 -33.70 -4.12
C ARG A 401 12.74 -33.76 -5.18
N ARG A 402 12.76 -34.76 -6.06
CA ARG A 402 13.80 -34.87 -7.11
C ARG A 402 13.57 -33.83 -8.20
N ALA A 403 12.30 -33.61 -8.58
CA ALA A 403 11.93 -32.55 -9.51
C ALA A 403 12.32 -31.17 -8.95
N ALA A 404 12.02 -30.90 -7.67
CA ALA A 404 12.40 -29.67 -6.99
C ALA A 404 13.92 -29.42 -7.00
N LEU A 405 14.71 -30.42 -6.57
CA LEU A 405 16.16 -30.30 -6.52
C LEU A 405 16.76 -30.07 -7.91
N LYS A 406 16.23 -30.73 -8.94
CA LYS A 406 16.69 -30.54 -10.32
C LYS A 406 16.42 -29.12 -10.82
N ALA A 407 15.23 -28.57 -10.54
CA ALA A 407 14.88 -27.21 -10.95
C ALA A 407 15.77 -26.17 -10.26
N VAL A 408 15.98 -26.30 -8.95
CA VAL A 408 16.80 -25.37 -8.16
C VAL A 408 18.29 -25.48 -8.51
N THR A 409 18.81 -26.69 -8.73
CA THR A 409 20.23 -26.87 -9.11
C THR A 409 20.56 -26.20 -10.44
N ARG A 410 19.63 -26.22 -11.41
CA ARG A 410 19.82 -25.62 -12.73
C ARG A 410 20.14 -24.12 -12.67
N ILE A 411 19.48 -23.37 -11.80
CA ILE A 411 19.77 -21.92 -11.66
C ILE A 411 21.04 -21.68 -10.83
N GLY A 412 21.31 -22.57 -9.87
CA GLY A 412 22.54 -22.54 -9.05
C GLY A 412 23.81 -22.69 -9.86
N GLU A 413 23.80 -23.50 -10.93
CA GLU A 413 24.93 -23.69 -11.84
C GLU A 413 25.45 -22.35 -12.43
N THR A 414 24.55 -21.40 -12.73
CA THR A 414 24.91 -20.07 -13.24
C THR A 414 25.58 -19.20 -12.18
N LEU A 415 25.23 -19.39 -10.90
CA LEU A 415 25.78 -18.65 -9.75
C LEU A 415 26.99 -19.33 -9.11
N GLY A 416 27.35 -20.54 -9.56
CA GLY A 416 28.40 -21.35 -8.92
C GLY A 416 28.01 -21.90 -7.55
N LEU A 417 26.71 -22.07 -7.28
CA LEU A 417 26.17 -22.56 -6.01
C LEU A 417 25.65 -24.01 -6.13
N SER A 418 25.73 -24.78 -5.06
CA SER A 418 25.07 -26.10 -5.00
C SER A 418 23.54 -25.96 -4.97
N GLY A 419 22.81 -27.05 -5.26
CA GLY A 419 21.34 -27.04 -5.22
C GLY A 419 20.76 -26.66 -3.85
N VAL A 420 21.43 -26.99 -2.74
CA VAL A 420 20.97 -26.65 -1.38
C VAL A 420 21.28 -25.19 -1.04
N GLU A 421 22.48 -24.69 -1.38
CA GLU A 421 22.83 -23.27 -1.21
C GLU A 421 21.92 -22.37 -2.06
N THR A 422 21.58 -22.82 -3.26
CA THR A 422 20.65 -22.11 -4.14
C THR A 422 19.24 -22.11 -3.56
N ALA A 423 18.75 -23.24 -3.02
CA ALA A 423 17.47 -23.29 -2.31
C ALA A 423 17.45 -22.32 -1.12
N TRP A 424 18.56 -22.26 -0.37
CA TRP A 424 18.70 -21.34 0.75
C TRP A 424 18.70 -19.88 0.30
N GLY A 425 19.41 -19.56 -0.79
CA GLY A 425 19.39 -18.25 -1.43
C GLY A 425 17.99 -17.83 -1.86
N ILE A 426 17.23 -18.72 -2.52
CA ILE A 426 15.83 -18.48 -2.89
C ILE A 426 15.01 -18.15 -1.65
N HIS A 427 15.07 -18.98 -0.59
CA HIS A 427 14.33 -18.77 0.65
C HIS A 427 14.67 -17.42 1.32
N LYS A 428 15.96 -17.06 1.37
CA LYS A 428 16.39 -15.77 1.92
C LYS A 428 15.90 -14.58 1.10
N VAL A 429 16.05 -14.64 -0.23
CA VAL A 429 15.64 -13.54 -1.12
C VAL A 429 14.14 -13.28 -1.05
N VAL A 430 13.28 -14.32 -1.02
CA VAL A 430 11.83 -14.09 -0.80
C VAL A 430 11.57 -13.41 0.54
N THR A 431 12.17 -13.94 1.60
CA THR A 431 11.90 -13.51 2.97
C THR A 431 12.30 -12.05 3.15
N GLU A 432 13.44 -11.67 2.59
CA GLU A 432 13.91 -10.28 2.56
C GLU A 432 13.02 -9.38 1.73
N SER A 433 12.62 -9.81 0.52
CA SER A 433 11.71 -9.02 -0.33
C SER A 433 10.37 -8.75 0.35
N MET A 434 9.80 -9.76 1.02
CA MET A 434 8.54 -9.62 1.77
C MET A 434 8.72 -8.72 3.00
N ALA A 435 9.82 -8.86 3.74
CA ALA A 435 10.13 -8.00 4.88
C ALA A 435 10.37 -6.53 4.46
N ALA A 436 11.08 -6.30 3.35
CA ALA A 436 11.30 -4.97 2.80
C ALA A 436 9.99 -4.28 2.43
N ALA A 437 9.08 -5.00 1.73
CA ALA A 437 7.76 -4.48 1.41
C ALA A 437 6.94 -4.14 2.68
N ALA A 438 6.86 -5.08 3.64
CA ALA A 438 6.17 -4.83 4.90
C ALA A 438 6.76 -3.62 5.66
N ARG A 439 8.09 -3.47 5.65
CA ARG A 439 8.78 -2.33 6.26
C ARG A 439 8.40 -1.03 5.59
N ILE A 440 8.46 -0.95 4.25
CA ILE A 440 8.07 0.24 3.49
C ILE A 440 6.65 0.65 3.88
N HIS A 441 5.71 -0.31 3.95
CA HIS A 441 4.33 -0.04 4.34
C HIS A 441 4.21 0.54 5.76
N VAL A 442 4.82 -0.10 6.76
CA VAL A 442 4.84 0.37 8.16
C VAL A 442 5.45 1.78 8.26
N VAL A 443 6.51 2.00 7.49
CA VAL A 443 7.25 3.25 7.45
C VAL A 443 6.47 4.38 6.77
N GLU A 444 5.73 4.11 5.68
CA GLU A 444 4.85 5.09 5.03
C GLU A 444 3.78 5.65 5.98
N LYS A 445 3.53 4.93 7.09
CA LYS A 445 2.65 5.30 8.21
C LYS A 445 3.33 6.02 9.36
N GLY A 446 4.64 6.24 9.26
CA GLY A 446 5.45 6.85 10.33
C GLY A 446 5.61 5.93 11.54
N LYS A 447 5.59 4.61 11.36
CA LYS A 447 5.62 3.62 12.46
C LYS A 447 6.93 2.83 12.49
N ASP A 448 7.22 2.27 13.67
CA ASP A 448 8.38 1.40 13.90
C ASP A 448 7.93 -0.06 14.00
N PRO A 449 8.32 -0.96 13.07
CA PRO A 449 7.88 -2.35 13.07
C PRO A 449 8.23 -3.11 14.35
N ARG A 450 9.28 -2.72 15.07
CA ARG A 450 9.74 -3.39 16.30
C ARG A 450 8.73 -3.32 17.46
N ARG A 451 7.75 -2.42 17.37
CA ARG A 451 6.69 -2.25 18.38
C ARG A 451 5.54 -3.25 18.22
N TYR A 452 5.50 -3.98 17.12
CA TYR A 452 4.40 -4.88 16.77
C TYR A 452 4.81 -6.34 16.98
N ALA A 453 3.84 -7.22 17.24
CA ALA A 453 4.01 -8.65 17.02
C ALA A 453 3.58 -9.02 15.59
N LEU A 454 4.22 -10.02 14.98
CA LEU A 454 3.89 -10.46 13.61
C LEU A 454 2.87 -11.61 13.67
N VAL A 455 1.69 -11.46 13.07
CA VAL A 455 0.73 -12.56 12.93
C VAL A 455 0.94 -13.24 11.58
N GLY A 456 1.54 -14.43 11.59
CA GLY A 456 1.88 -15.19 10.38
C GLY A 456 0.82 -16.24 10.03
N PHE A 457 0.19 -16.11 8.87
CA PHE A 457 -0.84 -17.04 8.39
C PHE A 457 -0.83 -17.18 6.85
N GLY A 458 -1.80 -17.92 6.31
CA GLY A 458 -1.78 -18.38 4.92
C GLY A 458 -0.97 -19.68 4.79
N GLY A 459 -1.15 -20.40 3.68
CA GLY A 459 -0.57 -21.74 3.52
C GLY A 459 0.98 -21.78 3.51
N ALA A 460 1.62 -20.67 3.14
CA ALA A 460 3.08 -20.55 3.11
C ALA A 460 3.63 -19.59 4.19
N GLY A 461 2.78 -18.78 4.84
CA GLY A 461 3.23 -17.73 5.76
C GLY A 461 3.99 -18.24 6.98
N PRO A 462 3.48 -19.23 7.73
CA PRO A 462 4.15 -19.74 8.93
C PRO A 462 5.56 -20.28 8.68
N ALA A 463 5.89 -20.69 7.44
CA ALA A 463 7.23 -21.17 7.09
C ALA A 463 8.26 -20.03 6.96
N HIS A 464 7.81 -18.79 6.72
CA HIS A 464 8.66 -17.62 6.53
C HIS A 464 8.53 -16.59 7.66
N ALA A 465 7.50 -16.67 8.51
CA ALA A 465 7.15 -15.65 9.50
C ALA A 465 8.29 -15.33 10.48
N ALA A 466 8.99 -16.33 11.02
CA ALA A 466 10.13 -16.11 11.92
C ALA A 466 11.30 -15.39 11.22
N GLY A 467 11.55 -15.70 9.95
CA GLY A 467 12.57 -15.02 9.14
C GLY A 467 12.19 -13.56 8.85
N VAL A 468 10.94 -13.31 8.44
CA VAL A 468 10.42 -11.95 8.20
C VAL A 468 10.47 -11.12 9.49
N ALA A 469 10.01 -11.67 10.61
CA ALA A 469 10.05 -10.99 11.91
C ALA A 469 11.48 -10.62 12.32
N ARG A 470 12.43 -11.55 12.14
CA ARG A 470 13.85 -11.32 12.44
C ARG A 470 14.43 -10.16 11.64
N ILE A 471 14.13 -10.10 10.33
CA ILE A 471 14.58 -9.00 9.47
C ILE A 471 13.95 -7.68 9.92
N LEU A 472 12.65 -7.68 10.24
CA LEU A 472 11.92 -6.51 10.72
C LEU A 472 12.31 -6.07 12.15
N GLY A 473 13.11 -6.87 12.87
CA GLY A 473 13.44 -6.64 14.28
C GLY A 473 12.27 -6.89 15.25
N ILE A 474 11.25 -7.63 14.80
CA ILE A 474 10.10 -8.03 15.60
C ILE A 474 10.49 -9.20 16.51
N GLY A 475 10.24 -9.05 17.82
CA GLY A 475 10.61 -10.04 18.83
C GLY A 475 9.64 -11.21 18.98
N GLU A 476 8.41 -11.10 18.44
CA GLU A 476 7.35 -12.09 18.63
C GLU A 476 6.58 -12.37 17.34
N VAL A 477 6.41 -13.64 17.01
CA VAL A 477 5.51 -14.12 15.95
C VAL A 477 4.36 -14.91 16.58
N ILE A 478 3.14 -14.65 16.13
CA ILE A 478 1.92 -15.35 16.49
C ILE A 478 1.45 -16.13 15.26
N VAL A 479 1.33 -17.46 15.36
CA VAL A 479 0.71 -18.29 14.32
C VAL A 479 -0.62 -18.82 14.86
N PRO A 480 -1.77 -18.36 14.31
CA PRO A 480 -3.07 -18.77 14.80
C PRO A 480 -3.39 -20.23 14.47
N PRO A 481 -4.35 -20.87 15.17
CA PRO A 481 -4.90 -22.14 14.70
C PRO A 481 -5.54 -21.96 13.32
N ALA A 482 -5.52 -23.02 12.49
CA ALA A 482 -6.09 -23.00 11.14
C ALA A 482 -5.47 -21.91 10.24
N SER A 483 -4.16 -21.68 10.37
CA SER A 483 -3.48 -20.53 9.74
C SER A 483 -3.68 -20.48 8.21
N GLY A 484 -3.77 -21.62 7.54
CA GLY A 484 -4.02 -21.71 6.10
C GLY A 484 -5.44 -21.30 5.64
N ALA A 485 -6.37 -21.07 6.56
CA ALA A 485 -7.75 -20.63 6.30
C ALA A 485 -8.17 -19.42 7.18
N ALA A 486 -7.21 -18.75 7.81
CA ALA A 486 -7.47 -17.67 8.77
C ALA A 486 -8.30 -16.52 8.18
N SER A 487 -8.10 -16.17 6.90
CA SER A 487 -8.84 -15.09 6.23
C SER A 487 -10.37 -15.34 6.20
N CYS A 488 -10.78 -16.59 5.97
CA CYS A 488 -12.20 -16.98 6.04
C CYS A 488 -12.76 -16.87 7.46
N LEU A 489 -11.96 -17.19 8.48
CA LEU A 489 -12.37 -17.00 9.87
C LEU A 489 -12.51 -15.51 10.22
N GLY A 490 -11.65 -14.65 9.66
CA GLY A 490 -11.76 -13.20 9.76
C GLY A 490 -13.11 -12.68 9.25
N PHE A 491 -13.69 -13.30 8.21
CA PHE A 491 -15.04 -12.97 7.75
C PHE A 491 -16.10 -13.14 8.84
N LEU A 492 -16.01 -14.21 9.63
CA LEU A 492 -16.95 -14.48 10.72
C LEU A 492 -16.83 -13.50 11.89
N ALA A 493 -15.69 -12.79 12.00
CA ALA A 493 -15.42 -11.77 13.01
C ALA A 493 -15.79 -10.35 12.56
N ALA A 494 -16.13 -10.15 11.29
CA ALA A 494 -16.47 -8.84 10.74
C ALA A 494 -17.80 -8.31 11.30
N PRO A 495 -17.85 -7.08 11.84
CA PRO A 495 -19.13 -6.46 12.16
C PRO A 495 -19.87 -6.05 10.88
N LEU A 496 -21.20 -5.95 10.97
CA LEU A 496 -21.97 -5.18 10.01
C LEU A 496 -21.58 -3.70 10.18
N SER A 497 -21.05 -3.08 9.13
CA SER A 497 -20.68 -1.68 9.18
C SER A 497 -20.83 -1.01 7.84
N PHE A 498 -21.19 0.27 7.86
CA PHE A 498 -21.27 1.09 6.66
C PHE A 498 -20.63 2.44 6.91
N GLU A 499 -19.80 2.89 5.96
CA GLU A 499 -19.20 4.22 5.96
C GLU A 499 -19.75 5.03 4.78
N HIS A 500 -20.14 6.27 5.09
CA HIS A 500 -20.42 7.30 4.10
C HIS A 500 -19.45 8.46 4.29
N ALA A 501 -19.04 9.05 3.17
CA ALA A 501 -18.19 10.21 3.12
C ALA A 501 -18.78 11.25 2.17
N ARG A 502 -18.67 12.53 2.52
CA ARG A 502 -19.09 13.65 1.67
C ARG A 502 -18.18 14.85 1.81
N SER A 503 -17.66 15.34 0.69
CA SER A 503 -16.85 16.55 0.70
C SER A 503 -17.68 17.81 0.87
N HIS A 504 -17.32 18.62 1.85
CA HIS A 504 -17.84 19.96 2.07
C HIS A 504 -16.72 20.85 2.61
N PRO A 505 -15.85 21.40 1.73
CA PRO A 505 -14.74 22.23 2.16
C PRO A 505 -15.21 23.41 3.03
N VAL A 506 -14.73 23.48 4.26
CA VAL A 506 -15.07 24.51 5.24
C VAL A 506 -13.85 24.84 6.11
N ARG A 507 -13.59 26.13 6.30
CA ARG A 507 -12.59 26.59 7.26
C ARG A 507 -13.21 26.56 8.65
N LEU A 508 -12.55 25.90 9.59
CA LEU A 508 -13.02 25.79 10.97
C LEU A 508 -12.47 26.97 11.78
N ALA A 509 -13.17 28.09 11.68
CA ALA A 509 -12.88 29.34 12.37
C ALA A 509 -14.19 29.93 12.91
N PRO A 510 -14.15 30.86 13.89
CA PRO A 510 -15.35 31.54 14.38
C PRO A 510 -16.21 32.09 13.23
N GLY A 511 -17.52 31.87 13.28
CA GLY A 511 -18.47 32.23 12.22
C GLY A 511 -18.65 31.22 11.08
N PHE A 512 -18.13 29.98 11.19
CA PHE A 512 -18.40 28.93 10.20
C PHE A 512 -19.89 28.49 10.21
N ASP A 513 -20.37 27.96 9.08
CA ASP A 513 -21.75 27.47 8.95
C ASP A 513 -21.94 26.11 9.64
N ALA A 514 -22.07 26.17 10.97
CA ALA A 514 -22.30 25.01 11.82
C ALA A 514 -23.62 24.29 11.49
N ALA A 515 -24.65 25.01 11.06
CA ALA A 515 -25.95 24.41 10.73
C ALA A 515 -25.83 23.46 9.53
N THR A 516 -25.19 23.91 8.45
CA THR A 516 -24.95 23.06 7.28
C THR A 516 -24.05 21.88 7.62
N LEU A 517 -22.98 22.07 8.39
CA LEU A 517 -22.08 20.98 8.78
C LEU A 517 -22.82 19.89 9.57
N ASN A 518 -23.59 20.27 10.60
CA ASN A 518 -24.34 19.30 11.39
C ASN A 518 -25.44 18.60 10.60
N HIS A 519 -26.06 19.30 9.63
CA HIS A 519 -27.03 18.67 8.73
C HIS A 519 -26.36 17.57 7.88
N ILE A 520 -25.16 17.81 7.35
CA ILE A 520 -24.41 16.80 6.59
C ILE A 520 -24.09 15.58 7.45
N LEU A 521 -23.59 15.79 8.67
CA LEU A 521 -23.30 14.68 9.59
C LEU A 521 -24.56 13.89 9.94
N ALA A 522 -25.70 14.56 10.11
CA ALA A 522 -26.98 13.91 10.39
C ALA A 522 -27.50 13.09 9.21
N GLU A 523 -27.39 13.59 7.97
CA GLU A 523 -27.75 12.84 6.76
C GLU A 523 -26.89 11.57 6.62
N LEU A 524 -25.56 11.70 6.74
CA LEU A 524 -24.64 10.56 6.66
C LEU A 524 -24.90 9.52 7.77
N GLU A 525 -25.24 9.97 8.98
CA GLU A 525 -25.62 9.08 10.09
C GLU A 525 -26.94 8.37 9.80
N GLN A 526 -27.95 9.08 9.29
CA GLN A 526 -29.25 8.51 8.97
C GLN A 526 -29.15 7.44 7.88
N ASP A 527 -28.38 7.70 6.82
CA ASP A 527 -28.17 6.76 5.72
C ASP A 527 -27.49 5.48 6.21
N GLY A 528 -26.42 5.61 7.00
CA GLY A 528 -25.72 4.46 7.56
C GLY A 528 -26.59 3.64 8.53
N ARG A 529 -27.44 4.30 9.34
CA ARG A 529 -28.39 3.62 10.23
C ARG A 529 -29.47 2.86 9.45
N ALA A 530 -29.99 3.43 8.36
CA ALA A 530 -30.99 2.78 7.53
C ALA A 530 -30.44 1.47 6.94
N LEU A 531 -29.22 1.49 6.41
CA LEU A 531 -28.57 0.31 5.83
C LEU A 531 -28.32 -0.79 6.88
N LEU A 532 -27.88 -0.44 8.10
CA LEU A 532 -27.69 -1.43 9.17
C LEU A 532 -29.02 -1.98 9.69
N ALA A 533 -30.08 -1.16 9.73
CA ALA A 533 -31.41 -1.62 10.08
C ALA A 533 -31.96 -2.62 9.06
N GLU A 534 -31.78 -2.37 7.76
CA GLU A 534 -32.11 -3.31 6.68
C GLU A 534 -31.33 -4.64 6.80
N ALA A 535 -30.08 -4.58 7.27
CA ALA A 535 -29.28 -5.76 7.56
C ALA A 535 -29.66 -6.49 8.88
N GLY A 536 -30.62 -5.94 9.64
CA GLY A 536 -31.18 -6.56 10.85
C GLY A 536 -30.47 -6.21 12.15
N VAL A 537 -29.73 -5.10 12.21
CA VAL A 537 -29.15 -4.57 13.46
C VAL A 537 -30.17 -3.67 14.15
N ALA A 538 -30.39 -3.86 15.45
CA ALA A 538 -31.30 -3.00 16.21
C ALA A 538 -30.68 -1.60 16.42
N PRO A 539 -31.46 -0.50 16.34
CA PRO A 539 -30.92 0.85 16.49
C PRO A 539 -30.15 1.11 17.80
N ALA A 540 -30.50 0.40 18.87
CA ALA A 540 -29.84 0.50 20.18
C ALA A 540 -28.44 -0.14 20.21
N ASP A 541 -28.15 -1.06 19.29
CA ASP A 541 -26.87 -1.78 19.20
C ASP A 541 -25.91 -1.12 18.20
N MET A 542 -26.31 0.00 17.58
CA MET A 542 -25.50 0.73 16.60
C MET A 542 -24.59 1.75 17.27
N THR A 543 -23.30 1.71 16.96
CA THR A 543 -22.30 2.71 17.35
C THR A 543 -22.00 3.65 16.17
N ILE A 544 -21.88 4.95 16.44
CA ILE A 544 -21.61 5.97 15.43
C ILE A 544 -20.21 6.56 15.67
N GLU A 545 -19.36 6.47 14.65
CA GLU A 545 -18.03 7.06 14.62
C GLU A 545 -18.03 8.21 13.60
N ARG A 546 -17.57 9.40 14.00
CA ARG A 546 -17.52 10.60 13.15
C ARG A 546 -16.09 11.09 13.01
N SER A 547 -15.67 11.41 11.79
CA SER A 547 -14.36 12.02 11.52
C SER A 547 -14.44 13.00 10.36
N ALA A 548 -13.39 13.81 10.20
CA ALA A 548 -13.20 14.67 9.05
C ALA A 548 -11.79 14.53 8.49
N ASP A 549 -11.68 14.52 7.17
CA ASP A 549 -10.41 14.69 6.48
C ASP A 549 -10.06 16.18 6.49
N MET A 550 -8.99 16.53 7.20
CA MET A 550 -8.60 17.88 7.55
C MET A 550 -7.18 18.18 7.10
N ARG A 551 -6.89 19.46 6.84
CA ARG A 551 -5.56 19.94 6.44
C ARG A 551 -5.34 21.37 6.87
N LEU A 552 -4.09 21.83 6.82
CA LEU A 552 -3.81 23.25 6.95
C LEU A 552 -4.26 23.97 5.68
N VAL A 553 -4.80 25.18 5.81
CA VAL A 553 -5.21 26.00 4.66
C VAL A 553 -3.99 26.24 3.77
N GLY A 554 -4.07 25.77 2.52
CA GLY A 554 -2.98 25.82 1.54
C GLY A 554 -2.39 24.45 1.22
N GLN A 555 -2.41 23.50 2.16
CA GLN A 555 -1.99 22.13 1.89
C GLN A 555 -2.96 21.40 0.96
N MET A 556 -2.46 20.35 0.30
CA MET A 556 -3.25 19.52 -0.61
C MET A 556 -3.62 18.16 -0.03
N HIS A 557 -2.82 17.64 0.91
CA HIS A 557 -3.02 16.36 1.56
C HIS A 557 -3.82 16.50 2.85
N GLU A 558 -4.70 15.53 3.08
CA GLU A 558 -5.62 15.52 4.21
C GLU A 558 -5.22 14.41 5.20
N ILE A 559 -5.44 14.65 6.48
CA ILE A 559 -5.36 13.65 7.54
C ILE A 559 -6.75 13.42 8.12
N ASN A 560 -7.09 12.16 8.43
CA ASN A 560 -8.37 11.85 9.06
C ASN A 560 -8.30 12.16 10.56
N VAL A 561 -9.19 13.03 11.03
CA VAL A 561 -9.23 13.50 12.42
C VAL A 561 -10.59 13.14 13.03
N PRO A 562 -10.62 12.44 14.19
CA PRO A 562 -11.85 12.18 14.91
C PRO A 562 -12.57 13.49 15.30
N LEU A 563 -13.89 13.53 15.12
CA LEU A 563 -14.72 14.67 15.54
C LEU A 563 -15.32 14.41 16.94
N PRO A 564 -15.50 15.45 17.77
CA PRO A 564 -16.18 15.29 19.05
C PRO A 564 -17.63 14.84 18.86
N ALA A 565 -18.16 14.12 19.86
CA ALA A 565 -19.57 13.76 19.90
C ALA A 565 -20.46 15.00 20.09
N GLY A 566 -21.71 14.93 19.62
CA GLY A 566 -22.67 16.03 19.73
C GLY A 566 -22.70 16.93 18.48
N ALA A 567 -23.22 18.15 18.65
CA ALA A 567 -23.25 19.15 17.58
C ALA A 567 -21.88 19.84 17.48
N ILE A 568 -21.37 20.01 16.27
CA ILE A 568 -20.13 20.74 16.01
C ILE A 568 -20.47 22.23 15.88
N ASP A 569 -19.97 23.04 16.81
CA ASP A 569 -20.16 24.49 16.85
C ASP A 569 -18.86 25.22 17.23
N GLU A 570 -18.93 26.53 17.50
CA GLU A 570 -17.75 27.31 17.88
C GLU A 570 -17.08 26.81 19.17
N SER A 571 -17.84 26.24 20.12
CA SER A 571 -17.28 25.68 21.35
C SER A 571 -16.48 24.39 21.12
N SER A 572 -16.70 23.74 19.97
CA SER A 572 -15.99 22.52 19.57
C SER A 572 -14.63 22.80 18.93
N LEU A 573 -14.34 24.05 18.52
CA LEU A 573 -13.16 24.38 17.71
C LEU A 573 -11.83 24.04 18.41
N ASP A 574 -11.73 24.26 19.73
CA ASP A 574 -10.52 23.96 20.49
C ASP A 574 -10.25 22.46 20.57
N ALA A 575 -11.30 21.65 20.79
CA ALA A 575 -11.20 20.20 20.81
C ALA A 575 -10.79 19.63 19.44
N VAL A 576 -11.38 20.16 18.37
CA VAL A 576 -11.04 19.77 16.99
C VAL A 576 -9.60 20.18 16.64
N ARG A 577 -9.15 21.37 17.07
CA ARG A 577 -7.78 21.83 16.87
C ARG A 577 -6.77 20.95 17.61
N ALA A 578 -7.06 20.57 18.85
CA ALA A 578 -6.23 19.66 19.63
C ALA A 578 -6.12 18.29 18.95
N ALA A 579 -7.25 17.70 18.55
CA ALA A 579 -7.27 16.43 17.83
C ALA A 579 -6.49 16.50 16.50
N PHE A 580 -6.65 17.59 15.73
CA PHE A 580 -5.87 17.80 14.51
C PHE A 580 -4.36 17.89 14.80
N ALA A 581 -3.96 18.67 15.79
CA ALA A 581 -2.55 18.85 16.15
C ALA A 581 -1.91 17.53 16.59
N ASP A 582 -2.62 16.71 17.37
CA ASP A 582 -2.16 15.40 17.81
C ASP A 582 -1.95 14.44 16.63
N VAL A 583 -2.95 14.31 15.74
CA VAL A 583 -2.82 13.44 14.54
C VAL A 583 -1.74 13.95 13.59
N TYR A 584 -1.64 15.28 13.41
CA TYR A 584 -0.63 15.88 12.52
C TYR A 584 0.79 15.68 13.05
N ALA A 585 1.02 15.90 14.34
CA ALA A 585 2.33 15.74 14.97
C ALA A 585 2.80 14.27 15.02
N GLN A 586 1.87 13.31 15.14
CA GLN A 586 2.19 11.89 15.05
C GLN A 586 2.65 11.44 13.65
N ARG A 587 2.20 12.14 12.59
CA ARG A 587 2.51 11.77 11.21
C ARG A 587 3.68 12.55 10.61
N TYR A 588 3.87 13.79 11.04
CA TYR A 588 4.85 14.71 10.45
C TYR A 588 5.69 15.39 11.55
N THR A 589 5.45 16.68 11.77
CA THR A 589 6.10 17.53 12.76
C THR A 589 5.04 18.34 13.50
N ALA A 590 5.45 19.15 14.48
CA ALA A 590 4.53 20.07 15.15
C ALA A 590 3.85 21.04 14.15
N VAL A 591 2.59 21.38 14.44
CA VAL A 591 1.85 22.44 13.73
C VAL A 591 2.43 23.80 14.13
N TYR A 592 2.72 24.67 13.16
CA TYR A 592 3.26 26.00 13.45
C TYR A 592 2.20 26.95 14.02
N ALA A 593 2.64 27.96 14.76
CA ALA A 593 1.76 28.93 15.39
C ALA A 593 0.96 29.73 14.35
N GLY A 594 -0.36 29.86 14.56
CA GLY A 594 -1.25 30.61 13.66
C GLY A 594 -1.78 29.82 12.45
N ALA A 595 -1.47 28.52 12.34
CA ALA A 595 -1.99 27.70 11.25
C ALA A 595 -3.54 27.63 11.26
N ALA A 596 -4.13 27.93 10.11
CA ALA A 596 -5.56 27.82 9.87
C ALA A 596 -5.90 26.41 9.38
N ILE A 597 -6.98 25.84 9.91
CA ILE A 597 -7.40 24.47 9.61
C ILE A 597 -8.66 24.50 8.75
N GLU A 598 -8.71 23.65 7.72
CA GLU A 598 -9.91 23.39 6.94
C GLU A 598 -10.26 21.91 6.93
N ALA A 599 -11.56 21.62 7.06
CA ALA A 599 -12.12 20.29 6.86
C ALA A 599 -12.62 20.17 5.42
N ILE A 600 -12.24 19.09 4.73
CA ILE A 600 -12.56 18.86 3.32
C ILE A 600 -13.68 17.84 3.16
N THR A 601 -13.57 16.70 3.86
CA THR A 601 -14.51 15.58 3.75
C THR A 601 -14.98 15.14 5.11
N PHE A 602 -16.28 14.99 5.28
CA PHE A 602 -16.89 14.47 6.50
C PHE A 602 -17.20 13.00 6.33
N ARG A 603 -16.88 12.18 7.32
CA ARG A 603 -17.07 10.74 7.33
C ARG A 603 -17.92 10.32 8.53
N VAL A 604 -18.89 9.45 8.27
CA VAL A 604 -19.67 8.79 9.33
C VAL A 604 -19.63 7.30 9.08
N ARG A 605 -19.19 6.56 10.08
CA ARG A 605 -19.19 5.10 10.11
C ARG A 605 -20.19 4.63 11.15
N VAL A 606 -21.14 3.81 10.71
CA VAL A 606 -22.16 3.19 11.56
C VAL A 606 -21.82 1.72 11.68
N VAL A 607 -21.67 1.23 12.91
CA VAL A 607 -21.15 -0.12 13.22
C VAL A 607 -22.14 -0.85 14.12
N GLY A 608 -22.50 -2.08 13.76
CA GLY A 608 -23.27 -2.98 14.60
C GLY A 608 -22.42 -3.65 15.68
N PRO A 609 -23.03 -4.44 16.57
CA PRO A 609 -22.28 -5.14 17.61
C PRO A 609 -21.31 -6.15 16.98
N PRO A 610 -20.15 -6.40 17.62
CA PRO A 610 -19.24 -7.46 17.16
C PRO A 610 -19.98 -8.81 17.16
N PRO A 611 -19.80 -9.64 16.12
CA PRO A 611 -20.50 -10.90 16.03
C PRO A 611 -20.03 -11.86 17.14
N PRO A 612 -20.92 -12.67 17.73
CA PRO A 612 -20.53 -13.68 18.70
C PRO A 612 -19.70 -14.76 18.00
N LEU A 613 -18.40 -14.78 18.27
CA LEU A 613 -17.48 -15.81 17.81
C LEU A 613 -16.70 -16.30 19.03
N ASP A 614 -17.28 -17.23 19.78
CA ASP A 614 -16.61 -17.88 20.90
C ASP A 614 -15.81 -19.08 20.36
N LEU A 615 -14.48 -18.95 20.38
CA LEU A 615 -13.54 -20.02 20.00
C LEU A 615 -12.92 -20.69 21.22
N ASP A 616 -13.32 -20.29 22.43
CA ASP A 616 -12.76 -20.83 23.66
C ASP A 616 -13.35 -22.23 23.88
N HIS A 617 -12.45 -23.20 24.05
CA HIS A 617 -12.76 -24.63 24.20
C HIS A 617 -13.33 -25.34 22.96
N ALA A 618 -12.91 -24.95 21.74
CA ALA A 618 -13.18 -25.76 20.56
C ALA A 618 -12.80 -27.23 20.82
N GLU A 619 -13.72 -28.18 20.58
CA GLU A 619 -13.49 -29.61 20.79
C GLU A 619 -12.17 -30.02 20.11
N ALA A 620 -11.17 -30.40 20.93
CA ALA A 620 -9.93 -30.95 20.42
C ALA A 620 -10.25 -32.19 19.58
N PRO A 621 -9.63 -32.37 18.41
CA PRO A 621 -9.72 -33.64 17.71
C PRO A 621 -9.27 -34.78 18.63
N ALA A 622 -9.80 -35.99 18.39
CA ALA A 622 -9.53 -37.17 19.21
C ALA A 622 -8.03 -37.27 19.57
N PRO A 623 -7.69 -37.61 20.83
CA PRO A 623 -6.32 -37.48 21.35
C PRO A 623 -5.33 -38.23 20.45
N VAL A 624 -4.45 -37.47 19.81
CA VAL A 624 -3.31 -38.03 19.09
C VAL A 624 -2.29 -38.45 20.16
N GLN A 625 -1.91 -39.74 20.16
CA GLN A 625 -1.06 -40.32 21.21
C GLN A 625 0.37 -39.75 21.27
N THR A 626 0.84 -39.01 20.27
CA THR A 626 2.23 -38.55 20.18
C THR A 626 2.32 -37.12 19.64
N LYS A 627 2.82 -36.17 20.45
CA LYS A 627 3.00 -34.76 20.05
C LYS A 627 4.12 -34.58 19.02
N GLN A 628 5.24 -35.27 19.23
CA GLN A 628 6.35 -35.33 18.30
C GLN A 628 6.22 -36.58 17.43
N LYS A 629 6.00 -36.41 16.12
CA LYS A 629 5.83 -37.52 15.17
C LYS A 629 7.13 -37.99 14.52
N GLY A 630 8.21 -37.22 14.67
CA GLY A 630 9.53 -37.64 14.18
C GLY A 630 10.60 -36.55 14.24
N VAL A 631 11.63 -36.74 13.44
CA VAL A 631 12.71 -35.77 13.18
C VAL A 631 12.94 -35.66 11.68
N ARG A 632 13.31 -34.48 11.20
CA ARG A 632 13.62 -34.22 9.79
C ARG A 632 14.91 -33.43 9.68
N GLN A 633 15.75 -33.79 8.70
CA GLN A 633 16.92 -32.99 8.34
C GLN A 633 16.44 -31.70 7.66
N ALA A 634 16.75 -30.56 8.26
CA ALA A 634 16.41 -29.23 7.74
C ALA A 634 17.64 -28.33 7.68
N TRP A 635 17.75 -27.49 6.66
CA TRP A 635 18.88 -26.57 6.46
C TRP A 635 18.56 -25.18 7.00
N PHE A 636 19.47 -24.58 7.79
CA PHE A 636 19.29 -23.22 8.35
C PHE A 636 20.48 -22.28 8.08
N GLY A 637 21.30 -22.56 7.07
CA GLY A 637 22.35 -21.65 6.59
C GLY A 637 23.68 -22.35 6.30
N ASP A 638 24.19 -23.11 7.27
CA ASP A 638 25.53 -23.70 7.19
C ASP A 638 25.51 -25.21 6.95
N CYS A 639 24.57 -25.92 7.58
CA CYS A 639 24.44 -27.37 7.47
C CYS A 639 22.99 -27.84 7.68
N PHE A 640 22.74 -29.11 7.34
CA PHE A 640 21.53 -29.80 7.77
C PHE A 640 21.62 -30.12 9.27
N VAL A 641 20.56 -29.79 10.00
CA VAL A 641 20.36 -30.12 11.42
C VAL A 641 19.09 -30.93 11.59
N GLU A 642 19.04 -31.77 12.61
CA GLU A 642 17.83 -32.51 12.98
C GLU A 642 16.83 -31.57 13.64
N ALA A 643 15.73 -31.29 12.94
CA ALA A 643 14.58 -30.57 13.48
C ALA A 643 13.53 -31.55 14.00
N ALA A 644 13.04 -31.34 15.22
CA ALA A 644 11.93 -32.11 15.77
C ALA A 644 10.62 -31.76 15.05
N VAL A 645 9.85 -32.77 14.62
CA VAL A 645 8.60 -32.58 13.88
C VAL A 645 7.41 -32.85 14.79
N TYR A 646 6.57 -31.85 14.98
CA TYR A 646 5.38 -31.90 15.85
C TYR A 646 4.09 -31.90 15.03
N GLU A 647 3.09 -32.61 15.54
CA GLU A 647 1.73 -32.59 15.00
C GLU A 647 0.94 -31.45 15.65
N ARG A 648 0.51 -30.44 14.87
CA ARG A 648 -0.14 -29.23 15.38
C ARG A 648 -1.34 -29.55 16.27
N TYR A 649 -2.16 -30.51 15.85
CA TYR A 649 -3.41 -30.86 16.54
C TYR A 649 -3.20 -31.69 17.83
N ALA A 650 -1.96 -32.08 18.13
CA ALA A 650 -1.58 -32.77 19.37
C ALA A 650 -1.02 -31.82 20.43
N LEU A 651 -0.75 -30.55 20.07
CA LEU A 651 -0.21 -29.55 21.00
C LEU A 651 -1.30 -29.03 21.94
N GLU A 652 -0.92 -28.78 23.19
CA GLU A 652 -1.81 -28.34 24.26
C GLU A 652 -1.35 -26.98 24.82
N PRO A 653 -2.26 -26.18 25.40
CA PRO A 653 -1.89 -24.93 26.08
C PRO A 653 -0.77 -25.15 27.11
N GLY A 654 0.26 -24.30 27.05
CA GLY A 654 1.43 -24.36 27.91
C GLY A 654 2.60 -25.20 27.39
N ASP A 655 2.44 -25.94 26.28
CA ASP A 655 3.55 -26.64 25.62
C ASP A 655 4.67 -25.65 25.22
N ARG A 656 5.92 -26.11 25.35
CA ARG A 656 7.13 -25.33 25.06
C ARG A 656 8.05 -26.15 24.17
N ILE A 657 8.52 -25.55 23.08
CA ILE A 657 9.37 -26.21 22.09
C ILE A 657 10.55 -25.29 21.78
N GLU A 658 11.77 -25.82 21.89
CA GLU A 658 13.00 -25.11 21.50
C GLU A 658 13.32 -25.43 20.04
N GLY A 659 13.73 -24.42 19.26
CA GLY A 659 14.20 -24.62 17.89
C GLY A 659 15.57 -25.32 17.83
N PRO A 660 15.89 -26.08 16.76
CA PRO A 660 15.13 -26.22 15.52
C PRO A 660 13.93 -27.18 15.63
N ALA A 661 12.75 -26.70 15.23
CA ALA A 661 11.54 -27.51 15.20
C ALA A 661 10.65 -27.16 13.99
N ILE A 662 9.81 -28.11 13.58
CA ILE A 662 8.80 -27.95 12.53
C ILE A 662 7.46 -28.39 13.10
N VAL A 663 6.45 -27.53 13.04
CA VAL A 663 5.08 -27.86 13.45
C VAL A 663 4.22 -27.96 12.20
N GLU A 664 3.68 -29.16 11.95
CA GLU A 664 2.89 -29.43 10.76
C GLU A 664 1.40 -29.41 11.07
N GLU A 665 0.65 -28.68 10.26
CA GLU A 665 -0.81 -28.73 10.20
C GLU A 665 -1.25 -29.08 8.77
N ARG A 666 -2.52 -29.44 8.56
CA ARG A 666 -2.97 -29.90 7.23
C ARG A 666 -2.77 -28.84 6.15
N GLU A 667 -2.97 -27.57 6.50
CA GLU A 667 -3.00 -26.46 5.56
C GLU A 667 -1.70 -25.62 5.51
N ALA A 668 -0.80 -25.76 6.48
CA ALA A 668 0.44 -24.97 6.56
C ALA A 668 1.55 -25.70 7.35
N THR A 669 2.75 -25.13 7.37
CA THR A 669 3.88 -25.64 8.15
C THR A 669 4.61 -24.49 8.82
N THR A 670 4.72 -24.53 10.14
CA THR A 670 5.45 -23.54 10.93
C THR A 670 6.87 -23.99 11.14
N VAL A 671 7.84 -23.14 10.80
CA VAL A 671 9.27 -23.40 11.02
C VAL A 671 9.73 -22.58 12.22
N VAL A 672 10.34 -23.25 13.20
CA VAL A 672 10.97 -22.63 14.38
C VAL A 672 12.49 -22.78 14.23
N PRO A 673 13.20 -21.73 13.80
CA PRO A 673 14.65 -21.77 13.58
C PRO A 673 15.46 -22.07 14.85
N PRO A 674 16.73 -22.50 14.73
CA PRO A 674 17.63 -22.63 15.87
C PRO A 674 17.72 -21.33 16.69
N GLY A 675 17.61 -21.46 18.01
CA GLY A 675 17.69 -20.32 18.95
C GLY A 675 16.34 -19.62 19.22
N ASP A 676 15.32 -19.87 18.40
CA ASP A 676 13.96 -19.39 18.64
C ASP A 676 13.21 -20.38 19.54
N ARG A 677 12.18 -19.87 20.24
CA ARG A 677 11.40 -20.67 21.18
C ARG A 677 9.92 -20.51 20.94
N LEU A 678 9.22 -21.63 20.87
CA LEU A 678 7.78 -21.69 20.68
C LEU A 678 7.06 -21.99 22.01
N THR A 679 5.95 -21.30 22.26
CA THR A 679 5.00 -21.61 23.33
C THR A 679 3.56 -21.61 22.83
N VAL A 680 2.72 -22.51 23.35
CA VAL A 680 1.30 -22.58 22.99
C VAL A 680 0.46 -21.84 24.04
N ASP A 681 -0.37 -20.87 23.63
CA ASP A 681 -1.21 -20.11 24.55
C ASP A 681 -2.54 -20.82 24.88
N ALA A 682 -3.40 -20.18 25.67
CA ALA A 682 -4.71 -20.69 26.07
C ALA A 682 -5.71 -20.84 24.90
N HIS A 683 -5.49 -20.09 23.81
CA HIS A 683 -6.32 -20.10 22.60
C HIS A 683 -5.68 -20.94 21.47
N LEU A 684 -4.67 -21.75 21.80
CA LEU A 684 -3.88 -22.58 20.90
C LEU A 684 -3.06 -21.80 19.87
N ASN A 685 -2.83 -20.49 20.01
CA ASN A 685 -1.87 -19.77 19.18
C ASN A 685 -0.45 -20.27 19.45
N LEU A 686 0.39 -20.35 18.42
CA LEU A 686 1.83 -20.57 18.58
C LEU A 686 2.52 -19.22 18.70
N HIS A 687 3.16 -18.96 19.84
CA HIS A 687 4.00 -17.79 20.06
C HIS A 687 5.45 -18.18 19.85
N ILE A 688 6.11 -17.62 18.85
CA ILE A 688 7.54 -17.80 18.61
C ILE A 688 8.26 -16.55 19.09
N ALA A 689 9.03 -16.69 20.17
CA ALA A 689 10.01 -15.69 20.58
C ALA A 689 11.20 -15.77 19.61
N VAL A 690 11.40 -14.71 18.85
CA VAL A 690 12.45 -14.61 17.83
C VAL A 690 13.71 -14.06 18.49
N ALA A 691 14.79 -14.85 18.48
CA ALA A 691 16.09 -14.42 19.00
C ALA A 691 16.71 -13.39 18.05
N VAL A 692 16.42 -12.10 18.22
CA VAL A 692 16.93 -11.04 17.34
C VAL A 692 18.47 -10.95 17.47
N ALA A 693 19.19 -11.52 16.51
CA ALA A 693 20.63 -11.38 16.39
C ALA A 693 20.96 -10.18 15.48
N ALA A 694 21.91 -9.35 15.90
CA ALA A 694 22.43 -8.27 15.05
C ALA A 694 23.04 -8.86 13.76
N PRO A 695 22.85 -8.23 12.58
CA PRO A 695 23.40 -8.74 11.31
C PRO A 695 24.92 -8.96 11.38
N ALA A 696 25.45 -10.02 10.76
CA ALA A 696 26.87 -10.38 10.83
C ALA A 696 27.83 -9.35 10.20
N LEU A 697 27.34 -8.42 9.38
CA LEU A 697 28.10 -7.28 8.88
C LEU A 697 28.34 -6.18 9.93
N ALA A 698 27.69 -6.28 11.10
CA ALA A 698 27.57 -5.22 12.12
C ALA A 698 28.84 -4.89 12.93
N ARG A 699 30.01 -4.88 12.31
CA ARG A 699 31.27 -4.45 12.94
C ARG A 699 32.19 -3.77 11.93
N ILE A 700 31.72 -2.73 11.24
CA ILE A 700 32.59 -1.77 10.56
C ILE A 700 32.72 -0.56 11.50
N THR A 701 33.76 -0.59 12.32
CA THR A 701 34.08 0.54 13.21
C THR A 701 34.73 1.65 12.39
N ALA A 702 34.70 2.88 12.91
CA ALA A 702 35.41 4.02 12.32
C ALA A 702 36.93 3.80 12.16
N GLU A 703 37.49 2.80 12.85
CA GLU A 703 38.91 2.43 12.83
C GLU A 703 39.24 1.40 11.74
N THR A 704 38.22 0.82 11.10
CA THR A 704 38.40 -0.19 10.05
C THR A 704 38.95 0.49 8.79
N PRO A 705 40.09 0.07 8.22
CA PRO A 705 40.61 0.67 7.00
C PRO A 705 39.60 0.58 5.86
N LEU A 706 39.39 1.67 5.12
CA LEU A 706 38.38 1.80 4.05
C LEU A 706 38.39 0.59 3.09
N ALA A 707 39.56 0.21 2.58
CA ALA A 707 39.68 -0.93 1.66
C ALA A 707 39.28 -2.28 2.28
N HIS A 708 39.43 -2.47 3.59
CA HIS A 708 38.97 -3.68 4.28
C HIS A 708 37.46 -3.64 4.53
N ALA A 709 36.92 -2.48 4.90
CA ALA A 709 35.48 -2.28 5.03
C ALA A 709 34.76 -2.53 3.68
N MET A 710 35.27 -1.97 2.58
CA MET A 710 34.76 -2.20 1.22
C MET A 710 34.75 -3.69 0.87
N ARG A 711 35.87 -4.41 1.05
CA ARG A 711 35.94 -5.86 0.74
C ARG A 711 34.95 -6.68 1.56
N ARG A 712 34.69 -6.31 2.82
CA ARG A 712 33.69 -7.01 3.65
C ARG A 712 32.28 -6.78 3.15
N ILE A 713 31.96 -5.56 2.73
CA ILE A 713 30.66 -5.23 2.12
C ILE A 713 30.49 -5.97 0.78
N GLU A 714 31.53 -6.00 -0.05
CA GLU A 714 31.50 -6.68 -1.36
C GLU A 714 31.40 -8.21 -1.26
N ALA A 715 31.94 -8.81 -0.20
CA ALA A 715 31.90 -10.25 0.03
C ALA A 715 30.49 -10.78 0.39
N ASP A 716 29.57 -9.89 0.76
CA ASP A 716 28.17 -10.23 1.06
C ASP A 716 27.22 -9.38 0.20
N PRO A 717 27.05 -9.75 -1.10
CA PRO A 717 26.20 -9.01 -2.02
C PRO A 717 24.73 -9.00 -1.60
N ILE A 718 24.28 -9.98 -0.83
CA ILE A 718 22.91 -10.05 -0.31
C ILE A 718 22.69 -8.93 0.69
N ALA A 719 23.57 -8.79 1.67
CA ALA A 719 23.42 -7.75 2.68
C ALA A 719 23.70 -6.34 2.15
N LEU A 720 24.55 -6.20 1.13
CA LEU A 720 24.69 -4.93 0.40
C LEU A 720 23.35 -4.50 -0.22
N GLU A 721 22.65 -5.40 -0.91
CA GLU A 721 21.32 -5.11 -1.48
C GLU A 721 20.31 -4.70 -0.40
N ILE A 722 20.33 -5.37 0.74
CA ILE A 722 19.48 -5.03 1.90
C ILE A 722 19.75 -3.60 2.39
N MET A 723 21.03 -3.25 2.61
CA MET A 723 21.42 -1.91 3.06
C MET A 723 21.03 -0.83 2.04
N TRP A 724 21.24 -1.12 0.75
CA TRP A 724 20.87 -0.22 -0.34
C TRP A 724 19.36 0.05 -0.38
N SER A 725 18.54 -1.01 -0.42
CA SER A 725 17.08 -0.91 -0.40
C SER A 725 16.57 -0.13 0.81
N ARG A 726 17.24 -0.28 1.97
CA ARG A 726 16.91 0.46 3.18
C ARG A 726 17.17 1.96 3.05
N LEU A 727 18.31 2.37 2.47
CA LEU A 727 18.61 3.80 2.24
C LEU A 727 17.66 4.42 1.19
N VAL A 728 17.28 3.68 0.14
CA VAL A 728 16.23 4.09 -0.82
C VAL A 728 14.92 4.37 -0.10
N THR A 729 14.53 3.49 0.82
CA THR A 729 13.32 3.68 1.64
C THR A 729 13.37 4.98 2.44
N VAL A 730 14.52 5.33 3.03
CA VAL A 730 14.67 6.59 3.78
C VAL A 730 14.38 7.81 2.90
N VAL A 731 14.91 7.82 1.67
CA VAL A 731 14.68 8.96 0.76
C VAL A 731 13.23 9.01 0.24
N ASP A 732 12.59 7.85 0.05
CA ASP A 732 11.17 7.79 -0.27
C ASP A 732 10.29 8.34 0.87
N GLU A 733 10.65 8.10 2.14
CA GLU A 733 9.99 8.72 3.29
C GLU A 733 10.11 10.25 3.28
N MET A 734 11.30 10.76 2.99
CA MET A 734 11.52 12.21 2.85
C MET A 734 10.62 12.77 1.74
N TRP A 735 10.60 12.11 0.57
CA TRP A 735 9.78 12.51 -0.57
C TRP A 735 8.29 12.60 -0.23
N LEU A 736 7.76 11.57 0.43
CA LEU A 736 6.37 11.54 0.87
C LEU A 736 6.07 12.61 1.91
N THR A 737 7.03 12.91 2.80
CA THR A 737 6.90 13.98 3.80
C THR A 737 6.75 15.34 3.12
N VAL A 738 7.58 15.64 2.10
CA VAL A 738 7.44 16.87 1.29
C VAL A 738 6.06 16.92 0.62
N CYS A 739 5.68 15.87 -0.12
CA CYS A 739 4.37 15.83 -0.81
C CYS A 739 3.19 16.09 0.12
N ARG A 740 3.25 15.56 1.35
CA ARG A 740 2.16 15.62 2.33
C ARG A 740 2.12 16.92 3.13
N THR A 741 3.24 17.63 3.25
CA THR A 741 3.34 18.83 4.11
C THR A 741 3.50 20.14 3.34
N ALA A 742 3.83 20.08 2.04
CA ALA A 742 3.93 21.24 1.15
C ALA A 742 2.59 21.97 0.93
N PHE A 743 2.69 23.25 0.61
CA PHE A 743 1.57 24.19 0.46
C PHE A 743 1.34 24.62 -0.99
N SER A 744 2.28 24.35 -1.90
CA SER A 744 2.11 24.62 -3.32
C SER A 744 1.70 23.41 -4.13
N LEU A 745 0.87 23.64 -5.15
CA LEU A 745 0.59 22.65 -6.20
C LEU A 745 1.87 22.22 -6.94
N ILE A 746 2.87 23.10 -7.04
CA ILE A 746 4.13 22.81 -7.71
C ILE A 746 4.89 21.70 -6.98
N ILE A 747 5.04 21.83 -5.66
CA ILE A 747 5.73 20.82 -4.86
C ILE A 747 4.81 19.62 -4.60
N SER A 748 3.57 19.82 -4.15
CA SER A 748 2.72 18.72 -3.66
C SER A 748 2.10 17.86 -4.76
N GLU A 749 1.76 18.47 -5.91
CA GLU A 749 1.05 17.79 -7.02
C GLU A 749 1.92 17.66 -8.27
N ALA A 750 2.63 18.70 -8.71
CA ALA A 750 3.55 18.59 -9.85
C ALA A 750 4.86 17.87 -9.49
N GLN A 751 5.19 17.79 -8.20
CA GLN A 751 6.36 17.09 -7.65
C GLN A 751 7.71 17.62 -8.18
N ASP A 752 7.80 18.95 -8.33
CA ASP A 752 9.00 19.63 -8.82
C ASP A 752 10.02 19.85 -7.68
N PHE A 753 10.54 18.73 -7.15
CA PHE A 753 11.54 18.71 -6.08
C PHE A 753 12.36 17.41 -6.07
N ALA A 754 13.35 17.33 -5.19
CA ALA A 754 14.14 16.13 -4.92
C ALA A 754 14.59 16.04 -3.46
N CYS A 755 14.85 14.81 -3.03
CA CYS A 755 15.41 14.48 -1.72
C CYS A 755 16.65 13.59 -1.91
N GLU A 756 17.68 13.80 -1.08
CA GLU A 756 18.93 13.05 -1.14
C GLU A 756 19.53 12.77 0.25
N LEU A 757 20.15 11.59 0.36
CA LEU A 757 21.14 11.29 1.39
C LEU A 757 22.53 11.42 0.79
N LEU A 758 23.41 12.12 1.49
CA LEU A 758 24.80 12.33 1.10
C LEU A 758 25.73 11.92 2.25
N ASP A 759 26.96 11.56 1.90
CA ASP A 759 28.02 11.35 2.88
C ASP A 759 28.47 12.68 3.53
N ALA A 760 29.41 12.62 4.48
CA ALA A 760 29.93 13.82 5.15
C ALA A 760 30.69 14.79 4.22
N ASN A 761 31.07 14.35 3.02
CA ASN A 761 31.76 15.15 2.00
C ASN A 761 30.79 15.75 0.96
N GLY A 762 29.49 15.44 1.05
CA GLY A 762 28.48 15.88 0.11
C GLY A 762 28.45 15.08 -1.20
N GLU A 763 28.94 13.84 -1.21
CA GLU A 763 28.72 12.90 -2.30
C GLU A 763 27.40 12.15 -2.10
N THR A 764 26.63 11.97 -3.17
CA THR A 764 25.34 11.27 -3.10
C THR A 764 25.51 9.80 -2.73
N LEU A 765 24.76 9.37 -1.73
CA LEU A 765 24.51 7.98 -1.42
C LEU A 765 23.28 7.49 -2.19
N VAL A 766 22.15 8.17 -1.97
CA VAL A 766 20.85 7.80 -2.52
C VAL A 766 20.06 9.07 -2.80
N HIS A 767 19.31 9.07 -3.89
CA HIS A 767 18.36 10.14 -4.24
C HIS A 767 16.95 9.57 -4.45
N SER A 768 15.93 10.41 -4.44
CA SER A 768 14.56 9.95 -4.64
C SER A 768 14.39 9.43 -6.08
N PRO A 769 13.73 8.28 -6.29
CA PRO A 769 13.59 7.65 -7.59
C PRO A 769 12.64 8.43 -8.52
N ARG A 770 11.90 9.41 -7.99
CA ARG A 770 10.95 10.26 -8.72
C ARG A 770 11.44 11.68 -8.97
N ALA A 771 12.62 12.03 -8.47
CA ALA A 771 13.17 13.37 -8.63
C ALA A 771 13.61 13.66 -10.05
N MET A 772 13.26 14.84 -10.54
CA MET A 772 13.75 15.34 -11.82
C MET A 772 15.29 15.30 -11.86
N PRO A 773 15.89 14.83 -12.97
CA PRO A 773 17.35 14.66 -13.05
C PRO A 773 18.14 15.92 -12.75
N VAL A 774 17.58 17.10 -13.04
CA VAL A 774 18.23 18.40 -12.78
C VAL A 774 18.56 18.57 -11.30
N PHE A 775 17.66 18.18 -10.40
CA PHE A 775 17.87 18.33 -8.96
C PHE A 775 18.91 17.32 -8.46
N ASN A 776 18.80 16.06 -8.88
CA ASN A 776 19.73 15.00 -8.47
C ASN A 776 21.19 15.27 -8.89
N LEU A 777 21.38 16.03 -9.97
CA LEU A 777 22.70 16.39 -10.47
C LEU A 777 23.24 17.68 -9.84
N CYS A 778 22.36 18.58 -9.40
CA CYS A 778 22.75 19.89 -8.88
C CYS A 778 22.90 19.89 -7.36
N LEU A 779 22.04 19.18 -6.61
CA LEU A 779 22.04 19.20 -5.15
C LEU A 779 23.40 18.81 -4.54
N PRO A 780 24.15 17.80 -5.02
CA PRO A 780 25.48 17.50 -4.48
C PRO A 780 26.48 18.65 -4.68
N ARG A 781 26.36 19.39 -5.79
CA ARG A 781 27.16 20.60 -6.03
C ARG A 781 26.77 21.72 -5.08
N THR A 782 25.47 21.91 -4.86
CA THR A 782 24.94 22.88 -3.89
C THR A 782 25.43 22.58 -2.48
N VAL A 783 25.38 21.30 -2.07
CA VAL A 783 25.85 20.85 -0.76
C VAL A 783 27.34 21.14 -0.59
N LYS A 784 28.17 20.82 -1.58
CA LYS A 784 29.61 21.14 -1.54
C LYS A 784 29.87 22.65 -1.44
N ALA A 785 29.08 23.47 -2.12
CA ALA A 785 29.17 24.94 -2.00
C ALA A 785 28.77 25.44 -0.60
N LEU A 786 27.74 24.84 0.02
CA LEU A 786 27.35 25.13 1.40
C LEU A 786 28.45 24.72 2.39
N LEU A 787 29.04 23.53 2.24
CA LEU A 787 30.13 23.04 3.08
C LEU A 787 31.42 23.86 2.93
N ALA A 788 31.69 24.40 1.74
CA ALA A 788 32.83 25.29 1.54
C ALA A 788 32.71 26.58 2.38
N LYS A 789 31.49 27.07 2.62
CA LYS A 789 31.23 28.23 3.48
C LYS A 789 31.08 27.84 4.96
N TYR A 790 30.49 26.68 5.23
CA TYR A 790 30.26 26.14 6.57
C TYR A 790 30.93 24.77 6.68
N PRO A 791 32.25 24.73 6.96
CA PRO A 791 33.00 23.49 7.01
C PRO A 791 32.40 22.48 8.00
N PRO A 792 32.46 21.17 7.73
CA PRO A 792 31.90 20.10 8.58
C PRO A 792 32.16 20.26 10.08
N GLU A 793 33.37 20.67 10.46
CA GLU A 793 33.80 20.86 11.85
C GLU A 793 33.11 22.02 12.58
N THR A 794 32.45 22.91 11.84
CA THR A 794 31.71 24.07 12.39
C THR A 794 30.24 23.77 12.64
N LEU A 795 29.71 22.70 12.03
CA LEU A 795 28.30 22.33 12.11
C LEU A 795 27.98 21.68 13.46
N ARG A 796 26.74 21.86 13.93
CA ARG A 796 26.23 21.27 15.16
C ARG A 796 24.87 20.58 14.94
N PRO A 797 24.49 19.63 15.83
CA PRO A 797 23.15 19.06 15.81
C PRO A 797 22.06 20.15 15.82
N GLY A 798 21.09 20.04 14.90
CA GLY A 798 19.98 20.98 14.74
C GLY A 798 20.27 22.20 13.85
N ASP A 799 21.47 22.33 13.29
CA ASP A 799 21.74 23.32 12.24
C ASP A 799 20.98 22.96 10.95
N VAL A 800 20.52 23.96 10.19
CA VAL A 800 19.89 23.77 8.86
C VAL A 800 20.37 24.87 7.92
N LEU A 801 20.97 24.48 6.80
CA LEU A 801 21.55 25.35 5.78
C LEU A 801 20.55 25.59 4.63
N VAL A 802 20.64 26.75 3.97
CA VAL A 802 19.78 27.11 2.84
C VAL A 802 20.51 27.93 1.78
N THR A 803 20.14 27.75 0.51
CA THR A 803 20.47 28.67 -0.59
C THR A 803 19.54 28.46 -1.79
N ASN A 804 19.33 29.49 -2.60
CA ASN A 804 18.75 29.38 -3.94
C ASN A 804 19.64 30.08 -4.98
N ASP A 805 20.91 30.34 -4.63
CA ASP A 805 21.84 31.03 -5.53
C ASP A 805 21.98 30.20 -6.81
N PRO A 806 21.55 30.70 -7.98
CA PRO A 806 21.42 29.87 -9.17
C PRO A 806 22.78 29.51 -9.77
N TRP A 807 23.86 30.18 -9.35
CA TRP A 807 25.22 29.83 -9.75
C TRP A 807 25.78 28.65 -8.95
N LEU A 808 25.21 28.39 -7.77
CA LEU A 808 25.62 27.32 -6.85
C LEU A 808 24.57 26.20 -6.76
N CYS A 809 23.32 26.50 -7.09
CA CYS A 809 22.15 25.63 -6.96
C CYS A 809 21.64 25.16 -8.34
N ALA A 810 20.36 24.82 -8.45
CA ALA A 810 19.73 24.23 -9.63
C ALA A 810 19.50 25.18 -10.83
N GLY A 811 20.24 26.30 -10.90
CA GLY A 811 20.27 27.18 -12.07
C GLY A 811 19.17 28.24 -12.15
N HIS A 812 18.27 28.30 -11.16
CA HIS A 812 17.13 29.22 -11.14
C HIS A 812 16.76 29.63 -9.70
N LEU A 813 16.32 30.89 -9.48
CA LEU A 813 16.06 31.41 -8.12
C LEU A 813 14.87 30.75 -7.41
N PHE A 814 13.94 30.14 -8.14
CA PHE A 814 12.80 29.47 -7.50
C PHE A 814 13.21 28.13 -6.85
N ASP A 815 14.41 27.63 -7.15
CA ASP A 815 14.89 26.35 -6.64
C ASP A 815 15.64 26.55 -5.32
N ILE A 816 14.92 26.36 -4.20
CA ILE A 816 15.49 26.51 -2.87
C ILE A 816 16.02 25.16 -2.39
N ALA A 817 17.32 25.09 -2.11
CA ALA A 817 17.97 23.94 -1.49
C ALA A 817 18.10 24.13 0.02
N VAL A 818 17.72 23.09 0.77
CA VAL A 818 17.79 23.00 2.23
C VAL A 818 18.60 21.77 2.62
N LEU A 819 19.55 21.93 3.53
CA LEU A 819 20.50 20.89 3.93
C LEU A 819 20.55 20.76 5.46
N SER A 820 20.46 19.54 5.96
CA SER A 820 20.57 19.22 7.39
C SER A 820 21.72 18.24 7.64
N PRO A 821 22.68 18.56 8.52
CA PRO A 821 23.74 17.64 8.95
C PRO A 821 23.23 16.58 9.92
N VAL A 822 23.75 15.36 9.80
CA VAL A 822 23.38 14.20 10.62
C VAL A 822 24.55 13.80 11.52
N PHE A 823 24.27 13.67 12.82
CA PHE A 823 25.26 13.34 13.83
C PHE A 823 24.93 12.00 14.51
N VAL A 824 25.96 11.19 14.73
CA VAL A 824 25.93 9.99 15.59
C VAL A 824 27.12 10.11 16.54
N ASP A 825 26.86 9.98 17.85
CA ASP A 825 27.88 10.14 18.90
C ASP A 825 28.73 11.44 18.73
N ASP A 826 28.05 12.57 18.47
CA ASP A 826 28.64 13.90 18.21
C ASP A 826 29.57 14.01 16.98
N ARG A 827 29.64 12.99 16.14
CA ARG A 827 30.38 13.01 14.87
C ARG A 827 29.43 13.22 13.70
N LEU A 828 29.80 14.11 12.76
CA LEU A 828 29.09 14.23 11.48
C LEU A 828 29.31 12.95 10.67
N VAL A 829 28.23 12.26 10.35
CA VAL A 829 28.25 10.98 9.62
C VAL A 829 27.67 11.09 8.21
N GLY A 830 26.88 12.12 7.95
CA GLY A 830 26.22 12.31 6.66
C GLY A 830 25.40 13.60 6.63
N LEU A 831 24.76 13.81 5.49
CA LEU A 831 24.00 15.01 5.16
C LEU A 831 22.68 14.60 4.51
N VAL A 832 21.64 15.38 4.77
CA VAL A 832 20.30 15.17 4.21
C VAL A 832 19.90 16.43 3.48
N GLY A 833 19.60 16.31 2.19
CA GLY A 833 19.30 17.44 1.31
C GLY A 833 17.91 17.34 0.70
N THR A 834 17.26 18.49 0.55
CA THR A 834 16.05 18.66 -0.25
C THR A 834 16.21 19.90 -1.12
N VAL A 835 15.76 19.86 -2.37
CA VAL A 835 15.67 21.02 -3.25
C VAL A 835 14.34 21.00 -3.97
N GLY A 836 13.69 22.15 -4.10
CA GLY A 836 12.42 22.20 -4.83
C GLY A 836 12.07 23.58 -5.35
N HIS A 837 11.22 23.58 -6.36
CA HIS A 837 10.74 24.77 -7.04
C HIS A 837 9.56 25.39 -6.28
N VAL A 838 9.81 26.48 -5.55
CA VAL A 838 8.72 27.19 -4.86
C VAL A 838 7.86 27.95 -5.85
N SER A 839 6.63 28.33 -5.46
CA SER A 839 5.71 29.03 -6.38
C SER A 839 6.04 30.50 -6.66
N ASP A 840 6.89 31.12 -5.83
CA ASP A 840 7.20 32.53 -5.91
C ASP A 840 8.51 32.85 -5.20
N ILE A 841 9.32 33.72 -5.80
CA ILE A 841 10.54 34.28 -5.21
C ILE A 841 10.56 35.82 -5.27
N GLY A 842 9.42 36.44 -5.62
CA GLY A 842 9.29 37.88 -5.78
C GLY A 842 9.54 38.33 -7.23
N GLY A 843 10.28 39.42 -7.39
CA GLY A 843 10.71 39.92 -8.70
C GLY A 843 9.58 40.33 -9.66
N THR A 844 9.78 40.08 -10.96
CA THR A 844 8.79 40.29 -12.01
C THR A 844 7.74 39.18 -12.01
N ARG A 845 6.50 39.51 -12.40
CA ARG A 845 5.41 38.53 -12.54
C ARG A 845 5.59 37.64 -13.78
N ASP A 846 6.30 38.14 -14.78
CA ASP A 846 6.58 37.44 -16.04
C ASP A 846 8.07 37.15 -16.08
N SER A 847 8.49 36.06 -15.41
CA SER A 847 9.91 35.67 -15.28
C SER A 847 10.56 35.44 -16.64
N LEU A 848 9.80 35.02 -17.66
CA LEU A 848 10.29 34.90 -19.04
C LEU A 848 10.72 36.24 -19.66
N LYS A 849 10.31 37.36 -19.08
CA LYS A 849 10.76 38.71 -19.48
C LYS A 849 11.92 39.24 -18.67
N ALA A 850 12.35 38.55 -17.61
CA ALA A 850 13.54 38.93 -16.87
C ALA A 850 14.75 38.98 -17.83
N ARG A 851 15.56 40.03 -17.68
CA ARG A 851 16.79 40.28 -18.44
C ARG A 851 18.03 40.13 -17.58
N GLU A 852 17.86 40.19 -16.26
CA GLU A 852 18.89 39.93 -15.26
C GLU A 852 18.31 39.20 -14.05
N ILE A 853 19.18 38.52 -13.30
CA ILE A 853 18.81 37.71 -12.12
C ILE A 853 18.06 38.52 -11.05
N TYR A 854 18.38 39.81 -10.88
CA TYR A 854 17.74 40.66 -9.87
C TYR A 854 16.28 41.00 -10.21
N GLU A 855 15.89 40.88 -11.47
CA GLU A 855 14.49 41.01 -11.88
C GLU A 855 13.68 39.76 -11.54
N GLU A 856 14.33 38.60 -11.37
CA GLU A 856 13.67 37.32 -11.09
C GLU A 856 13.24 37.20 -9.62
N GLY A 857 14.01 37.79 -8.69
CA GLY A 857 13.56 38.01 -7.32
C GLY A 857 14.65 37.86 -6.26
N LEU A 858 14.30 37.30 -5.11
CA LEU A 858 15.14 37.19 -3.94
C LEU A 858 16.23 36.12 -4.12
N GLN A 859 17.50 36.55 -4.08
CA GLN A 859 18.64 35.66 -4.00
C GLN A 859 19.09 35.46 -2.54
N ILE A 860 19.07 34.21 -2.11
CA ILE A 860 19.50 33.69 -0.81
C ILE A 860 20.88 33.04 -1.01
N PRO A 861 21.98 33.74 -0.65
CA PRO A 861 23.30 33.12 -0.67
C PRO A 861 23.36 31.98 0.36
N PRO A 862 24.39 31.12 0.35
CA PRO A 862 24.64 30.13 1.39
C PRO A 862 24.46 30.69 2.81
N MET A 863 23.43 30.27 3.55
CA MET A 863 23.07 30.83 4.86
C MET A 863 22.58 29.76 5.83
N MET A 864 22.54 30.11 7.12
CA MET A 864 21.91 29.29 8.15
C MET A 864 20.44 29.67 8.31
N LEU A 865 19.56 28.72 8.03
CA LEU A 865 18.11 28.80 8.25
C LEU A 865 17.75 28.47 9.70
N TYR A 866 18.43 27.50 10.30
CA TYR A 866 18.34 27.18 11.73
C TYR A 866 19.75 27.06 12.33
N ARG A 867 19.90 27.47 13.60
CA ARG A 867 21.12 27.30 14.39
C ARG A 867 20.79 26.52 15.65
N SER A 868 21.37 25.33 15.82
CA SER A 868 21.09 24.44 16.96
C SER A 868 19.60 24.27 17.27
N GLY A 869 18.77 24.15 16.23
CA GLY A 869 17.32 23.99 16.34
C GLY A 869 16.52 25.30 16.47
N ALA A 870 17.17 26.46 16.63
CA ALA A 870 16.51 27.75 16.66
C ALA A 870 16.36 28.35 15.24
N PRO A 871 15.15 28.76 14.81
CA PRO A 871 14.94 29.37 13.50
C PRO A 871 15.62 30.74 13.38
N ASN A 872 16.12 31.06 12.19
CA ASN A 872 16.60 32.40 11.84
C ASN A 872 15.41 33.28 11.43
N GLU A 873 14.74 33.86 12.43
CA GLU A 873 13.52 34.67 12.25
C GLU A 873 13.72 35.83 11.26
N ASP A 874 14.88 36.48 11.27
CA ASP A 874 15.19 37.58 10.35
C ASP A 874 15.19 37.11 8.88
N LEU A 875 15.74 35.92 8.60
CA LEU A 875 15.74 35.36 7.24
C LEU A 875 14.33 34.96 6.81
N PHE A 876 13.55 34.35 7.71
CA PHE A 876 12.15 34.03 7.44
C PHE A 876 11.31 35.28 7.17
N GLU A 877 11.53 36.38 7.91
CA GLU A 877 10.86 37.66 7.68
C GLU A 877 11.25 38.29 6.34
N ILE A 878 12.55 38.24 5.97
CA ILE A 878 13.00 38.71 4.65
C ILE A 878 12.28 37.94 3.53
N ILE A 879 12.21 36.61 3.62
CA ILE A 879 11.51 35.81 2.60
C ILE A 879 10.02 36.19 2.58
N ARG A 880 9.38 36.27 3.76
CA ARG A 880 7.95 36.60 3.93
C ARG A 880 7.57 37.90 3.22
N GLU A 881 8.35 38.96 3.43
CA GLU A 881 8.04 40.30 2.92
C GLU A 881 8.42 40.49 1.43
N ASN A 882 9.20 39.58 0.84
CA ASN A 882 9.66 39.69 -0.55
C ASN A 882 8.93 38.75 -1.52
N VAL A 883 7.95 37.97 -1.05
CA VAL A 883 7.10 37.12 -1.90
C VAL A 883 5.63 37.52 -1.78
N ARG A 884 4.87 37.24 -2.83
CA ARG A 884 3.44 37.60 -2.96
C ARG A 884 2.52 36.63 -2.23
N ASN A 885 2.93 35.36 -2.09
CA ASN A 885 2.20 34.34 -1.34
C ASN A 885 3.08 33.69 -0.25
N PRO A 886 3.36 34.42 0.84
CA PRO A 886 4.33 33.97 1.85
C PRO A 886 3.90 32.69 2.57
N ALA A 887 2.61 32.49 2.80
CA ALA A 887 2.13 31.26 3.43
C ALA A 887 2.46 30.00 2.60
N GLN A 888 2.40 30.12 1.27
CA GLN A 888 2.71 29.03 0.35
C GLN A 888 4.21 28.76 0.30
N VAL A 889 5.02 29.80 0.07
CA VAL A 889 6.48 29.67 -0.05
C VAL A 889 7.11 29.18 1.24
N LEU A 890 6.76 29.79 2.38
CA LEU A 890 7.29 29.37 3.68
C LEU A 890 6.78 27.98 4.08
N GLY A 891 5.53 27.65 3.73
CA GLY A 891 5.00 26.30 3.92
C GLY A 891 5.82 25.24 3.17
N ASP A 892 6.22 25.52 1.93
CA ASP A 892 7.10 24.64 1.14
C ASP A 892 8.50 24.55 1.76
N VAL A 893 9.11 25.67 2.17
CA VAL A 893 10.42 25.65 2.86
C VAL A 893 10.37 24.83 4.15
N HIS A 894 9.31 24.98 4.96
CA HIS A 894 9.12 24.17 6.16
C HIS A 894 8.94 22.68 5.83
N SER A 895 8.29 22.34 4.72
CA SER A 895 8.17 20.94 4.26
C SER A 895 9.52 20.30 3.97
N PHE A 896 10.49 21.06 3.42
CA PHE A 896 11.85 20.59 3.17
C PHE A 896 12.60 20.33 4.49
N VAL A 897 12.46 21.23 5.46
CA VAL A 897 13.05 21.06 6.80
C VAL A 897 12.48 19.81 7.49
N ALA A 898 11.16 19.62 7.43
CA ALA A 898 10.48 18.46 7.99
C ALA A 898 10.96 17.15 7.34
N ALA A 899 11.05 17.11 6.02
CA ALA A 899 11.56 15.96 5.28
C ALA A 899 13.03 15.65 5.66
N ASN A 900 13.88 16.66 5.74
CA ASN A 900 15.28 16.45 6.15
C ASN A 900 15.41 15.92 7.59
N ALA A 901 14.54 16.37 8.50
CA ALA A 901 14.51 15.87 9.87
C ALA A 901 14.13 14.38 9.93
N VAL A 902 13.11 13.97 9.16
CA VAL A 902 12.73 12.55 9.02
C VAL A 902 13.89 11.74 8.44
N GLY A 903 14.52 12.21 7.36
CA GLY A 903 15.68 11.55 6.75
C GLY A 903 16.85 11.36 7.72
N ALA A 904 17.15 12.39 8.53
CA ALA A 904 18.21 12.34 9.53
C ALA A 904 17.92 11.30 10.63
N GLU A 905 16.70 11.27 11.16
CA GLU A 905 16.28 10.28 12.17
C GLU A 905 16.41 8.85 11.63
N ARG A 906 15.96 8.62 10.39
CA ARG A 906 15.98 7.30 9.75
C ARG A 906 17.39 6.84 9.40
N LEU A 907 18.26 7.76 8.95
CA LEU A 907 19.67 7.45 8.71
C LEU A 907 20.39 7.08 10.01
N THR A 908 20.17 7.81 11.09
CA THR A 908 20.72 7.48 12.42
C THR A 908 20.23 6.10 12.89
N ALA A 909 18.95 5.81 12.75
CA ALA A 909 18.39 4.49 13.07
C ALA A 909 19.03 3.37 12.25
N PHE A 910 19.22 3.57 10.94
CA PHE A 910 19.92 2.65 10.05
C PHE A 910 21.36 2.41 10.54
N MET A 911 22.11 3.45 10.85
CA MET A 911 23.50 3.31 11.32
C MET A 911 23.60 2.51 12.63
N HIS A 912 22.71 2.76 13.58
CA HIS A 912 22.64 1.99 14.82
C HIS A 912 22.25 0.51 14.60
N GLU A 913 21.27 0.25 13.72
CA GLU A 913 20.79 -1.09 13.39
C GLU A 913 21.89 -1.97 12.78
N TYR A 914 22.67 -1.40 11.86
CA TYR A 914 23.74 -2.11 11.15
C TYR A 914 25.12 -1.98 11.81
N GLY A 915 25.24 -1.31 12.97
CA GLY A 915 26.53 -1.11 13.63
C GLY A 915 27.57 -0.40 12.74
N ILE A 916 27.11 0.52 11.90
CA ILE A 916 27.92 1.30 10.97
C ILE A 916 28.19 2.66 11.62
N HIS A 917 29.47 3.01 11.76
CA HIS A 917 29.88 4.29 12.34
C HIS A 917 30.32 5.33 11.29
N ASP A 918 30.36 4.93 10.01
CA ASP A 918 30.74 5.77 8.88
C ASP A 918 30.11 5.24 7.58
N LEU A 919 29.63 6.15 6.72
CA LEU A 919 28.99 5.81 5.44
C LEU A 919 29.99 5.72 4.28
N GLU A 920 31.24 6.17 4.45
CA GLU A 920 32.24 6.28 3.37
C GLU A 920 32.46 4.96 2.61
N ALA A 921 32.62 3.84 3.32
CA ALA A 921 32.84 2.53 2.70
C ALA A 921 31.63 2.05 1.90
N LEU A 922 30.43 2.28 2.42
CA LEU A 922 29.18 1.93 1.74
C LEU A 922 28.99 2.80 0.49
N ALA A 923 29.25 4.11 0.61
CA ALA A 923 29.22 5.05 -0.50
C ALA A 923 30.14 4.59 -1.65
N ALA A 924 31.40 4.30 -1.33
CA ALA A 924 32.40 3.92 -2.31
C ALA A 924 32.03 2.63 -3.07
N VAL A 925 31.47 1.62 -2.38
CA VAL A 925 31.04 0.36 -3.01
C VAL A 925 29.84 0.60 -3.94
N LEU A 926 28.84 1.37 -3.49
CA LEU A 926 27.64 1.65 -4.27
C LEU A 926 27.96 2.49 -5.52
N GLN A 927 28.75 3.56 -5.35
CA GLN A 927 29.19 4.42 -6.44
C GLN A 927 30.08 3.67 -7.44
N GLY A 928 31.01 2.84 -6.97
CA GLY A 928 31.87 2.03 -7.85
C GLY A 928 31.08 1.04 -8.71
N ARG A 929 30.03 0.43 -8.15
CA ARG A 929 29.11 -0.44 -8.90
C ARG A 929 28.30 0.36 -9.94
N ALA A 930 27.73 1.50 -9.55
CA ALA A 930 26.98 2.36 -10.46
C ALA A 930 27.86 2.91 -11.61
N GLU A 931 29.09 3.31 -11.31
CA GLU A 931 30.08 3.72 -12.30
C GLU A 931 30.39 2.58 -13.28
N THR A 932 30.63 1.37 -12.77
CA THR A 932 30.94 0.19 -13.59
C THR A 932 29.79 -0.13 -14.54
N ALA A 933 28.55 -0.19 -14.03
CA ALA A 933 27.36 -0.42 -14.83
C ALA A 933 27.17 0.65 -15.92
N MET A 934 27.37 1.94 -15.58
CA MET A 934 27.29 3.03 -16.55
C MET A 934 28.38 2.91 -17.63
N ARG A 935 29.61 2.57 -17.26
CA ARG A 935 30.70 2.33 -18.23
C ARG A 935 30.39 1.17 -19.16
N GLU A 936 29.83 0.08 -18.64
CA GLU A 936 29.40 -1.06 -19.45
C GLU A 936 28.27 -0.70 -20.40
N ALA A 937 27.26 0.04 -19.93
CA ALA A 937 26.18 0.54 -20.78
C ALA A 937 26.71 1.45 -21.91
N ILE A 938 27.65 2.34 -21.61
CA ILE A 938 28.31 3.20 -22.62
C ILE A 938 29.12 2.35 -23.60
N ARG A 939 29.87 1.33 -23.15
CA ARG A 939 30.64 0.43 -24.01
C ARG A 939 29.75 -0.44 -24.90
N ALA A 940 28.55 -0.77 -24.45
CA ALA A 940 27.58 -1.54 -25.23
C ALA A 940 26.95 -0.72 -26.38
N LEU A 941 27.05 0.61 -26.34
CA LEU A 941 26.61 1.45 -27.45
C LEU A 941 27.47 1.17 -28.69
N PRO A 942 26.86 0.93 -29.86
CA PRO A 942 27.61 0.69 -31.09
C PRO A 942 28.54 1.87 -31.40
N ASN A 943 29.77 1.57 -31.82
CA ASN A 943 30.69 2.58 -32.32
C ASN A 943 30.05 3.34 -33.49
N GLY A 944 30.12 4.66 -33.46
CA GLY A 944 29.50 5.47 -34.47
C GLY A 944 29.37 6.93 -34.09
N THR A 945 28.98 7.73 -35.07
CA THR A 945 28.54 9.10 -34.85
C THR A 945 27.02 9.10 -34.93
N TYR A 946 26.39 9.42 -33.80
CA TYR A 946 24.97 9.67 -33.71
C TYR A 946 24.73 11.16 -33.86
N SER A 947 23.83 11.54 -34.75
CA SER A 947 23.44 12.93 -34.97
C SER A 947 21.96 13.07 -34.74
N ASN A 948 21.56 14.11 -34.02
CA ASN A 948 20.18 14.51 -33.87
C ASN A 948 20.08 16.04 -33.90
N GLU A 949 18.88 16.57 -34.10
CA GLU A 949 18.59 17.99 -33.98
C GLU A 949 17.51 18.15 -32.90
N VAL A 950 17.81 18.91 -31.85
CA VAL A 950 16.82 19.30 -30.86
C VAL A 950 16.43 20.74 -31.15
N TRP A 951 15.15 21.04 -31.10
CA TRP A 951 14.67 22.41 -31.23
C TRP A 951 14.04 22.86 -29.92
N ASN A 952 14.25 24.12 -29.56
CA ASN A 952 13.60 24.76 -28.42
C ASN A 952 13.13 26.15 -28.85
N ASN A 953 12.09 26.69 -28.23
CA ASN A 953 11.56 28.02 -28.54
C ASN A 953 11.56 28.95 -27.30
N PRO A 954 12.70 29.14 -26.62
CA PRO A 954 12.73 29.82 -25.32
C PRO A 954 12.40 31.32 -25.42
N LEU A 955 12.52 31.94 -26.60
CA LEU A 955 12.35 33.37 -26.80
C LEU A 955 11.35 33.71 -27.93
N GLY A 956 10.46 32.77 -28.28
CA GLY A 956 9.56 32.92 -29.44
C GLY A 956 10.25 32.78 -30.80
N THR A 957 11.57 32.60 -30.83
CA THR A 957 12.34 32.17 -32.00
C THR A 957 12.77 30.71 -31.83
N PRO A 958 12.37 29.79 -32.73
CA PRO A 958 12.85 28.41 -32.71
C PRO A 958 14.37 28.36 -32.90
N LEU A 959 15.07 27.92 -31.86
CA LEU A 959 16.49 27.62 -31.88
C LEU A 959 16.66 26.13 -32.18
N ARG A 960 17.61 25.81 -33.08
CA ARG A 960 17.98 24.44 -33.43
C ARG A 960 19.38 24.16 -32.93
N TYR A 961 19.50 23.10 -32.15
CA TYR A 961 20.76 22.63 -31.57
C TYR A 961 21.14 21.33 -32.27
N PRO A 962 22.09 21.36 -33.21
CA PRO A 962 22.64 20.14 -33.77
C PRO A 962 23.43 19.41 -32.68
N LEU A 963 23.00 18.20 -32.35
CA LEU A 963 23.69 17.33 -31.42
C LEU A 963 24.47 16.28 -32.20
N LYS A 964 25.73 16.10 -31.82
CA LYS A 964 26.60 15.06 -32.34
C LYS A 964 27.24 14.32 -31.18
N LEU A 965 26.89 13.04 -31.02
CA LEU A 965 27.51 12.14 -30.05
C LEU A 965 28.39 11.16 -30.82
N THR A 966 29.68 11.11 -30.47
CA THR A 966 30.59 10.11 -31.03
C THR A 966 30.89 9.09 -29.96
N VAL A 967 30.49 7.84 -30.23
CA VAL A 967 30.90 6.68 -29.45
C VAL A 967 32.04 6.03 -30.21
N ALA A 968 33.23 6.06 -29.61
CA ALA A 968 34.42 5.41 -30.13
C ALA A 968 35.04 4.62 -28.98
N GLY A 969 35.08 3.30 -29.14
CA GLY A 969 35.67 2.37 -28.18
C GLY A 969 37.16 2.60 -27.96
#